data_AF-A0A397HNX8-F1
#
_entry.id   AF-A0A397HNX8-F1
#
_cell.length_a   1.000
_cell.length_b   1.000
_cell.length_c   1.000
_cell.angle_alpha   90.00
_cell.angle_beta   90.00
_cell.angle_gamma   90.00
#
_symmetry.space_group_name_H-M   'P 1'
#
loop_
_entity.id
_entity.type
_entity.pdbx_description
1 polymer ?
#
loop_
_entity_poly.entity_id
_entity_poly.type
_entity_poly.pdbx_seq_one_letter_code
_entity_poly.pdbx_strand_id
1 'polypeptide(L)'
;MILPDTTCDIINKIIKRIFKQKCGLAQNFPDSIIHSHTGYRVFNIKDRQLQMHGTELIQRINENNSSGITTRIRLQQLQNYMWTAVPIWDQRVISQYKLNNHNLNGEIIRLLAKNNIQLCNPRETEFPVIPKGGECSIWTMANENYSFNIDNKWFEKHKQRLITYKLLYTDQLLNANYEHTIHWTNTGHEKTIRKPGKWWEELKEAIEYNLEIPRPEDGINRANNLMNIGKDKLVRGQPVVFAKAGEIIQGKIYKKLEKDSNKTKIPIKHLVNYVSDEEPTSILNVCQGCHLSEEVDTKKSGYNPTGKVKDCIISADIEHLKTLPIIEGIHSSRRRAPKQRRTRSKNSPDSLRIYMNRRFAEETNTEQTNEESATQFSKKSIITSEAMKTHINNIETDLEGMNNFEIFTDGSLQNTNFKQHKTKNMRGNVNNTMSSNSNNAGNNNNNARDIEDHETHPKLMAELWAILVALKLLPYAATATIKTDSQASIGAIKNFIANKKNNAWKKYQNPFLLQVITDLTKKKNLKVNYVKVKAHAGTAENEFADQLAKWGASQNEVISLNYDILNRHVHHRWNYQIVDSPIKEIIKTNNKVKHQTEWATLNRTIKWNNKHIQRETNWQLSFQIIHGSKITNLITSQEDHNKRKLSIKLLNDELPTKKRLHERKPLIYTDSICVSCNKSQEDSLHVFTCNGFANTLRNGFMDYIINKVTEIKGNTKKQLITNVLKTSNFAKIDVLRQIRAYNFQDKFSFIDIIRGLIPKQLQKNLTRIISKTEAKKTILDTSSRPSVRSSRPSVSSSRRAARNNDISESNDDNRTIILKIYEKLNKLETDFADMKKGQSGMETDIKKIKNEICLLTNDKEFMEDIIVSAAEVILKLNLYPSPQEYKKSCEAYIQQFHEDIYNSFGRKWNIYYESKIQSKLSDKIRSQRGTLCGKIRTAMYDVFGNQLRPIKSNAKSQEILNWKQLPSTKSCYKKIFDKSDFPGNPTYMEVILKKVWFPTSKPPERHVAWAISIVQTILDPTNGNIKISEDTIKYPLSINIEKIKNKETFEIESESESEPENSPPPSSSSPKKRKSAPESAPTLNNENLLQNEETRIVPSKRKSAPEPASDVNENLLKNRETRTVPSKRKSASEPALDASNDREIEFPPLSEIRKRAEEKARKRNYEEIFESENENESENESENESLII
;
A
#
# COMPACT_ATOMS: atom_id res chain seq x y z
N MET A 1 -8.47 3.32 3.17
CA MET A 1 -8.10 4.62 3.76
C MET A 1 -6.60 4.67 3.93
N ILE A 2 -5.98 5.82 3.68
CA ILE A 2 -4.65 6.14 4.21
C ILE A 2 -4.82 6.88 5.52
N LEU A 3 -4.15 6.42 6.58
CA LEU A 3 -4.05 7.14 7.85
C LEU A 3 -3.28 8.45 7.63
N PRO A 4 -3.82 9.62 8.04
CA PRO A 4 -3.11 10.89 7.99
C PRO A 4 -1.75 10.82 8.69
N ASP A 5 -0.81 11.66 8.25
CA ASP A 5 0.54 11.74 8.82
C ASP A 5 0.50 12.02 10.34
N THR A 6 -0.41 12.90 10.78
CA THR A 6 -0.67 13.23 12.20
C THR A 6 -1.16 12.03 13.01
N THR A 7 -2.13 11.27 12.50
CA THR A 7 -2.63 10.04 13.14
C THR A 7 -1.52 9.01 13.27
N CYS A 8 -0.71 8.83 12.23
CA CYS A 8 0.45 7.95 12.27
C CYS A 8 1.46 8.38 13.34
N ASP A 9 1.71 9.69 13.50
CA ASP A 9 2.64 10.22 14.49
C ASP A 9 2.12 10.10 15.93
N ILE A 10 0.82 10.24 16.17
CA ILE A 10 0.20 9.97 17.49
C ILE A 10 0.41 8.50 17.89
N ILE A 11 0.11 7.56 16.98
CA ILE A 11 0.30 6.12 17.24
C ILE A 11 1.79 5.80 17.45
N ASN A 12 2.67 6.31 16.57
CA ASN A 12 4.12 6.19 16.72
C ASN A 12 4.62 6.77 18.07
N LYS A 13 4.09 7.92 18.53
CA LYS A 13 4.45 8.55 19.82
C LYS A 13 4.06 7.66 21.00
N ILE A 14 2.89 7.02 20.95
CA ILE A 14 2.44 6.06 21.98
C ILE A 14 3.34 4.82 21.99
N ILE A 15 3.57 4.19 20.83
CA ILE A 15 4.46 3.03 20.69
C ILE A 15 5.86 3.34 21.22
N LYS A 16 6.48 4.44 20.78
CA LYS A 16 7.81 4.87 21.21
C LYS A 16 7.88 5.16 22.71
N ARG A 17 6.84 5.78 23.31
CA ARG A 17 6.77 6.03 24.76
C ARG A 17 6.78 4.72 25.55
N ILE A 18 5.88 3.79 25.21
CA ILE A 18 5.77 2.49 25.88
C ILE A 18 7.06 1.68 25.69
N PHE A 19 7.61 1.67 24.49
CA PHE A 19 8.85 0.96 24.18
C PHE A 19 10.05 1.51 24.96
N LYS A 20 10.27 2.83 24.97
CA LYS A 20 11.34 3.48 25.76
C LYS A 20 11.20 3.15 27.25
N GLN A 21 9.99 3.23 27.80
CA GLN A 21 9.71 2.91 29.19
C GLN A 21 10.04 1.44 29.52
N LYS A 22 9.53 0.48 28.72
CA LYS A 22 9.78 -0.96 28.91
C LYS A 22 11.26 -1.33 28.71
N CYS A 23 12.01 -0.62 27.88
CA CYS A 23 13.47 -0.79 27.73
C CYS A 23 14.30 0.04 28.75
N GLY A 24 13.67 0.81 29.63
CA GLY A 24 14.35 1.69 30.60
C GLY A 24 15.24 2.76 29.96
N LEU A 25 14.86 3.22 28.76
CA LEU A 25 15.50 4.29 28.00
C LEU A 25 14.90 5.66 28.39
N ALA A 26 15.67 6.75 28.20
CA ALA A 26 15.17 8.09 28.47
C ALA A 26 14.09 8.52 27.46
N GLN A 27 13.18 9.43 27.84
CA GLN A 27 12.13 9.93 26.93
C GLN A 27 12.72 10.60 25.68
N ASN A 28 13.82 11.33 25.83
CA ASN A 28 14.59 11.97 24.75
C ASN A 28 15.66 11.06 24.10
N PHE A 29 15.64 9.75 24.38
CA PHE A 29 16.48 8.78 23.67
C PHE A 29 16.15 8.78 22.15
N PRO A 30 17.12 8.63 21.23
CA PRO A 30 16.86 8.79 19.79
C PRO A 30 15.80 7.83 19.22
N ASP A 31 14.93 8.35 18.35
CA ASP A 31 13.87 7.57 17.69
C ASP A 31 14.41 6.80 16.47
N SER A 32 15.40 7.34 15.76
CA SER A 32 16.00 6.74 14.57
C SER A 32 16.64 5.38 14.85
N ILE A 33 17.33 5.21 16.00
CA ILE A 33 17.88 3.90 16.42
C ILE A 33 16.81 2.94 16.98
N ILE A 34 15.63 3.43 17.37
CA ILE A 34 14.50 2.55 17.75
C ILE A 34 13.92 1.89 16.48
N HIS A 35 13.81 2.64 15.38
CA HIS A 35 13.31 2.15 14.10
C HIS A 35 14.38 1.43 13.25
N SER A 36 15.66 1.82 13.35
CA SER A 36 16.73 1.23 12.54
C SER A 36 16.89 -0.28 12.78
N HIS A 37 17.25 -0.98 11.71
CA HIS A 37 17.54 -2.42 11.70
C HIS A 37 18.80 -2.80 12.50
N THR A 38 19.69 -1.84 12.77
CA THR A 38 20.89 -2.02 13.62
C THR A 38 20.60 -1.81 15.10
N GLY A 39 19.60 -0.98 15.42
CA GLY A 39 19.06 -0.82 16.77
C GLY A 39 17.92 -1.80 17.03
N TYR A 40 16.77 -1.32 17.50
CA TYR A 40 15.68 -2.20 17.96
C TYR A 40 14.71 -2.68 16.88
N ARG A 41 14.77 -2.13 15.65
CA ARG A 41 13.90 -2.52 14.53
C ARG A 41 12.39 -2.44 14.82
N VAL A 42 11.97 -1.56 15.73
CA VAL A 42 10.55 -1.32 16.04
C VAL A 42 9.89 -0.70 14.81
N PHE A 43 8.75 -1.24 14.38
CA PHE A 43 8.08 -0.74 13.18
C PHE A 43 7.59 0.70 13.36
N ASN A 44 7.61 1.47 12.28
CA ASN A 44 6.97 2.78 12.18
C ASN A 44 5.67 2.64 11.36
N ILE A 45 4.58 3.28 11.79
CA ILE A 45 3.28 3.20 11.09
C ILE A 45 3.36 3.76 9.66
N LYS A 46 4.07 4.87 9.43
CA LYS A 46 4.21 5.50 8.11
C LYS A 46 4.94 4.56 7.14
N ASP A 47 6.07 4.02 7.57
CA ASP A 47 6.86 3.03 6.83
C ASP A 47 6.04 1.79 6.45
N ARG A 48 5.24 1.27 7.39
CA ARG A 48 4.38 0.11 7.17
C ARG A 48 3.23 0.43 6.20
N GLN A 49 2.62 1.60 6.32
CA GLN A 49 1.57 2.06 5.44
C GLN A 49 2.06 2.22 4.00
N LEU A 50 3.19 2.91 3.80
CA LEU A 50 3.85 3.06 2.50
C LEU A 50 4.20 1.69 1.90
N GLN A 51 4.82 0.80 2.69
CA GLN A 51 5.17 -0.55 2.28
C GLN A 51 3.95 -1.38 1.84
N MET A 52 2.86 -1.35 2.62
CA MET A 52 1.64 -2.11 2.34
C MET A 52 0.96 -1.61 1.07
N HIS A 53 0.58 -0.32 1.05
CA HIS A 53 -0.20 0.27 -0.03
C HIS A 53 0.55 0.28 -1.36
N GLY A 54 1.85 0.61 -1.35
CA GLY A 54 2.68 0.58 -2.56
C GLY A 54 2.77 -0.81 -3.17
N THR A 55 3.05 -1.83 -2.34
CA THR A 55 3.14 -3.23 -2.77
C THR A 55 1.81 -3.74 -3.34
N GLU A 56 0.68 -3.32 -2.76
CA GLU A 56 -0.65 -3.82 -3.12
C GLU A 56 -1.31 -3.04 -4.27
N LEU A 57 -0.98 -1.77 -4.47
CA LEU A 57 -1.40 -1.02 -5.67
C LEU A 57 -0.65 -1.50 -6.91
N ILE A 58 0.68 -1.65 -6.85
CA ILE A 58 1.51 -2.10 -7.97
C ILE A 58 1.12 -3.50 -8.46
N GLN A 59 0.76 -4.41 -7.55
CA GLN A 59 0.17 -5.69 -7.95
C GLN A 59 -1.14 -5.45 -8.68
N ARG A 60 -2.17 -4.91 -8.00
CA ARG A 60 -3.55 -4.87 -8.52
C ARG A 60 -3.65 -4.15 -9.87
N ILE A 61 -2.98 -3.02 -10.07
CA ILE A 61 -2.96 -2.31 -11.37
C ILE A 61 -2.55 -3.24 -12.52
N ASN A 62 -1.63 -4.17 -12.26
CA ASN A 62 -1.05 -5.09 -13.24
C ASN A 62 -1.72 -6.49 -13.25
N GLU A 63 -2.85 -6.69 -12.55
CA GLU A 63 -3.59 -7.96 -12.62
C GLU A 63 -4.65 -7.95 -13.72
N ASN A 64 -4.77 -9.08 -14.44
CA ASN A 64 -5.81 -9.29 -15.47
C ASN A 64 -7.08 -9.94 -14.90
N ASN A 65 -7.32 -9.79 -13.60
CA ASN A 65 -8.52 -10.26 -12.90
C ASN A 65 -9.50 -9.09 -12.65
N SER A 66 -10.67 -9.38 -12.08
CA SER A 66 -11.67 -8.35 -11.74
C SER A 66 -11.17 -7.29 -10.76
N SER A 67 -10.27 -7.63 -9.84
CA SER A 67 -9.64 -6.68 -8.91
C SER A 67 -8.80 -5.64 -9.66
N GLY A 68 -7.96 -6.09 -10.60
CA GLY A 68 -7.12 -5.22 -11.40
C GLY A 68 -7.90 -4.39 -12.43
N ILE A 69 -8.88 -4.99 -13.11
CA ILE A 69 -9.80 -4.28 -14.00
C ILE A 69 -10.53 -3.16 -13.22
N THR A 70 -11.10 -3.46 -12.05
CA THR A 70 -11.75 -2.46 -11.20
C THR A 70 -10.76 -1.38 -10.70
N THR A 71 -9.51 -1.76 -10.42
CA THR A 71 -8.46 -0.83 -10.00
C THR A 71 -8.09 0.13 -11.13
N ARG A 72 -7.96 -0.37 -12.37
CA ARG A 72 -7.72 0.46 -13.57
C ARG A 72 -8.90 1.36 -13.89
N ILE A 73 -10.15 0.86 -13.82
CA ILE A 73 -11.36 1.69 -13.99
C ILE A 73 -11.40 2.85 -12.98
N ARG A 74 -11.11 2.59 -11.70
CA ARG A 74 -11.08 3.65 -10.65
C ARG A 74 -9.95 4.66 -10.83
N LEU A 75 -8.89 4.31 -11.55
CA LEU A 75 -7.80 5.21 -11.92
C LEU A 75 -8.11 5.98 -13.20
N GLN A 76 -8.80 5.39 -14.17
CA GLN A 76 -9.35 6.12 -15.32
C GLN A 76 -10.40 7.15 -14.87
N GLN A 77 -11.27 6.78 -13.92
CA GLN A 77 -12.20 7.70 -13.28
C GLN A 77 -11.46 8.85 -12.57
N LEU A 78 -10.26 8.61 -12.03
CA LEU A 78 -9.42 9.67 -11.46
C LEU A 78 -8.79 10.55 -12.54
N GLN A 79 -8.27 9.99 -13.65
CA GLN A 79 -7.78 10.76 -14.80
C GLN A 79 -8.88 11.69 -15.34
N ASN A 80 -10.09 11.15 -15.54
CA ASN A 80 -11.24 11.89 -16.03
C ASN A 80 -11.76 12.94 -15.01
N TYR A 81 -11.48 12.76 -13.71
CA TYR A 81 -11.82 13.73 -12.65
C TYR A 81 -10.77 14.85 -12.52
N MET A 82 -9.47 14.52 -12.68
CA MET A 82 -8.39 15.51 -12.73
C MET A 82 -8.45 16.33 -14.02
N TRP A 83 -8.94 15.73 -15.11
CA TRP A 83 -9.18 16.37 -16.40
C TRP A 83 -7.90 17.00 -17.01
N THR A 84 -6.81 16.23 -16.98
CA THR A 84 -5.49 16.62 -17.46
C THR A 84 -5.08 15.80 -18.69
N ALA A 85 -4.36 16.44 -19.62
CA ALA A 85 -3.68 15.74 -20.74
C ALA A 85 -2.43 14.96 -20.28
N VAL A 86 -1.94 15.24 -19.07
CA VAL A 86 -0.81 14.55 -18.45
C VAL A 86 -1.33 13.41 -17.54
N PRO A 87 -0.70 12.22 -17.51
CA PRO A 87 -1.13 11.11 -16.65
C PRO A 87 -1.13 11.43 -15.14
N ILE A 88 -2.11 10.88 -14.42
CA ILE A 88 -2.33 11.06 -12.95
C ILE A 88 -1.16 10.72 -12.00
N TRP A 89 -0.04 10.21 -12.49
CA TRP A 89 1.17 9.94 -11.68
C TRP A 89 2.34 10.89 -11.98
N ASP A 90 2.17 11.84 -12.89
CA ASP A 90 3.07 12.99 -12.97
C ASP A 90 3.00 13.76 -11.63
N GLN A 91 4.16 14.17 -11.12
CA GLN A 91 4.29 14.83 -9.82
C GLN A 91 3.47 16.12 -9.75
N ARG A 92 3.37 16.87 -10.86
CA ARG A 92 2.58 18.10 -11.00
C ARG A 92 1.09 17.81 -10.85
N VAL A 93 0.59 16.75 -11.49
CA VAL A 93 -0.84 16.36 -11.43
C VAL A 93 -1.19 15.78 -10.05
N ILE A 94 -0.41 14.82 -9.53
CA ILE A 94 -0.78 14.11 -8.29
C ILE A 94 -0.61 14.96 -7.02
N SER A 95 0.29 15.95 -7.02
CA SER A 95 0.48 16.85 -5.89
C SER A 95 -0.79 17.68 -5.60
N GLN A 96 -1.54 18.03 -6.65
CA GLN A 96 -2.80 18.79 -6.62
C GLN A 96 -3.98 17.97 -6.05
N TYR A 97 -3.91 16.63 -6.06
CA TYR A 97 -4.99 15.76 -5.56
C TYR A 97 -5.15 15.84 -4.03
N LYS A 98 -5.99 16.77 -3.57
CA LYS A 98 -6.18 17.11 -2.14
C LYS A 98 -7.38 16.42 -1.46
N LEU A 99 -8.22 15.68 -2.18
CA LEU A 99 -9.44 15.07 -1.64
C LEU A 99 -9.18 13.76 -0.86
N ASN A 100 -9.11 13.85 0.47
CA ASN A 100 -9.03 12.69 1.36
C ASN A 100 -10.32 11.83 1.30
N ASN A 101 -10.18 10.51 1.41
CA ASN A 101 -11.26 9.50 1.43
C ASN A 101 -12.12 9.39 0.15
N HIS A 102 -11.81 10.12 -0.92
CA HIS A 102 -12.59 10.10 -2.17
C HIS A 102 -12.09 9.03 -3.15
N ASN A 103 -10.78 8.90 -3.35
CA ASN A 103 -10.19 7.85 -4.19
C ASN A 103 -8.91 7.31 -3.55
N LEU A 104 -9.04 6.19 -2.84
CA LEU A 104 -7.94 5.50 -2.17
C LEU A 104 -6.77 5.19 -3.11
N ASN A 105 -7.01 4.88 -4.39
CA ASN A 105 -5.89 4.62 -5.29
C ASN A 105 -5.11 5.92 -5.59
N GLY A 106 -5.79 7.06 -5.73
CA GLY A 106 -5.16 8.39 -5.85
C GLY A 106 -4.37 8.79 -4.60
N GLU A 107 -4.94 8.57 -3.41
CA GLU A 107 -4.22 8.75 -2.14
C GLU A 107 -2.91 7.94 -2.11
N ILE A 108 -2.92 6.69 -2.59
CA ILE A 108 -1.74 5.83 -2.60
C ILE A 108 -0.70 6.31 -3.61
N ILE A 109 -1.08 6.76 -4.80
CA ILE A 109 -0.13 7.36 -5.77
C ILE A 109 0.49 8.62 -5.16
N ARG A 110 -0.30 9.47 -4.49
CA ARG A 110 0.21 10.67 -3.80
C ARG A 110 1.15 10.33 -2.63
N LEU A 111 0.89 9.24 -1.89
CA LEU A 111 1.78 8.74 -0.83
C LEU A 111 3.10 8.19 -1.41
N LEU A 112 3.07 7.52 -2.55
CA LEU A 112 4.28 7.08 -3.28
C LEU A 112 5.08 8.27 -3.81
N ALA A 113 4.41 9.23 -4.44
CA ALA A 113 4.98 10.47 -4.97
C ALA A 113 5.67 11.33 -3.88
N LYS A 114 5.09 11.39 -2.67
CA LYS A 114 5.71 11.99 -1.46
C LYS A 114 7.03 11.33 -1.03
N ASN A 115 7.32 10.12 -1.50
CA ASN A 115 8.50 9.33 -1.13
C ASN A 115 9.40 9.04 -2.35
N ASN A 116 9.32 9.90 -3.38
CA ASN A 116 10.04 9.82 -4.65
C ASN A 116 9.85 8.49 -5.41
N ILE A 117 8.69 7.85 -5.25
CA ILE A 117 8.30 6.67 -6.03
C ILE A 117 7.21 7.10 -7.02
N GLN A 118 7.56 7.24 -8.29
CA GLN A 118 6.62 7.55 -9.36
C GLN A 118 6.09 6.27 -10.02
N LEU A 119 4.95 6.38 -10.72
CA LEU A 119 4.49 5.36 -11.66
C LEU A 119 4.83 5.80 -13.09
N CYS A 120 4.91 4.86 -14.01
CA CYS A 120 5.03 5.13 -15.44
C CYS A 120 4.50 3.98 -16.29
N ASN A 121 4.12 4.29 -17.53
CA ASN A 121 3.79 3.29 -18.53
C ASN A 121 5.04 2.76 -19.23
N PRO A 122 5.00 1.50 -19.71
CA PRO A 122 5.71 1.13 -20.93
C PRO A 122 5.02 1.81 -22.14
N ARG A 123 5.80 2.32 -23.12
CA ARG A 123 5.27 3.05 -24.31
C ARG A 123 4.13 2.33 -25.05
N GLU A 124 4.08 1.01 -25.01
CA GLU A 124 3.05 0.19 -25.68
C GLU A 124 1.65 0.22 -25.00
N THR A 125 1.45 0.96 -23.89
CA THR A 125 0.18 0.90 -23.13
C THR A 125 -0.62 2.22 -23.06
N GLU A 126 -1.86 2.15 -23.54
CA GLU A 126 -2.83 3.26 -23.57
C GLU A 126 -3.60 3.46 -22.24
N PHE A 127 -3.00 3.13 -21.09
CA PHE A 127 -3.68 3.23 -19.79
C PHE A 127 -2.95 4.20 -18.85
N PRO A 128 -3.57 5.27 -18.31
CA PRO A 128 -4.92 5.72 -18.58
C PRO A 128 -5.06 6.19 -20.03
N VAL A 129 -6.27 6.00 -20.57
CA VAL A 129 -6.65 6.55 -21.86
C VAL A 129 -6.76 8.07 -21.69
N ILE A 130 -5.93 8.80 -22.43
CA ILE A 130 -5.98 10.25 -22.52
C ILE A 130 -6.28 10.58 -24.00
N PRO A 131 -7.24 11.47 -24.31
CA PRO A 131 -7.46 11.94 -25.68
C PRO A 131 -6.17 12.54 -26.24
N LYS A 132 -5.73 12.10 -27.43
CA LYS A 132 -4.54 12.60 -28.12
C LYS A 132 -4.95 13.66 -29.18
N GLY A 133 -4.01 14.51 -29.61
CA GLY A 133 -4.18 15.38 -30.78
C GLY A 133 -4.55 16.85 -30.53
N GLY A 134 -4.02 17.43 -29.45
CA GLY A 134 -3.95 18.89 -29.25
C GLY A 134 -2.62 19.22 -28.57
N GLU A 135 -2.04 20.38 -28.87
CA GLU A 135 -0.67 20.73 -28.47
C GLU A 135 -0.59 21.23 -27.03
N CYS A 136 -1.54 22.08 -26.60
CA CYS A 136 -1.57 22.64 -25.25
C CYS A 136 -2.88 22.31 -24.52
N SER A 137 -2.77 21.73 -23.32
CA SER A 137 -3.94 21.45 -22.47
C SER A 137 -4.30 22.66 -21.61
N ILE A 138 -5.60 22.88 -21.38
CA ILE A 138 -6.09 24.00 -20.55
C ILE A 138 -5.53 23.92 -19.12
N TRP A 139 -5.26 22.71 -18.62
CA TRP A 139 -4.56 22.49 -17.35
C TRP A 139 -3.08 22.91 -17.41
N THR A 140 -2.39 22.63 -18.52
CA THR A 140 -0.98 23.02 -18.73
C THR A 140 -0.87 24.54 -18.78
N MET A 141 -1.70 25.18 -19.59
CA MET A 141 -1.81 26.64 -19.68
C MET A 141 -1.98 27.31 -18.30
N ALA A 142 -2.82 26.73 -17.45
CA ALA A 142 -3.12 27.22 -16.09
C ALA A 142 -2.07 26.87 -15.01
N ASN A 143 -1.00 26.15 -15.34
CA ASN A 143 0.02 25.70 -14.38
C ASN A 143 1.47 26.02 -14.80
N GLU A 144 1.70 26.36 -16.07
CA GLU A 144 3.00 26.72 -16.62
C GLU A 144 3.04 28.22 -17.02
N ASN A 145 2.14 29.02 -16.41
CA ASN A 145 2.06 30.49 -16.45
C ASN A 145 1.86 31.14 -17.83
N TYR A 146 1.50 30.38 -18.87
CA TYR A 146 1.10 30.85 -20.21
C TYR A 146 -0.08 31.86 -20.25
N SER A 147 -0.65 32.27 -19.12
CA SER A 147 -1.67 33.31 -19.05
C SER A 147 -1.68 33.99 -17.68
N PHE A 148 -1.63 35.32 -17.68
CA PHE A 148 -1.74 36.15 -16.47
C PHE A 148 -3.11 36.01 -15.75
N ASN A 149 -4.17 35.75 -16.51
CA ASN A 149 -5.55 35.73 -16.00
C ASN A 149 -6.06 34.34 -15.58
N ILE A 150 -5.33 33.25 -15.88
CA ILE A 150 -5.77 31.88 -15.60
C ILE A 150 -4.69 31.11 -14.84
N ASP A 151 -4.96 30.88 -13.55
CA ASP A 151 -4.13 30.08 -12.65
C ASP A 151 -4.80 28.73 -12.31
N ASN A 152 -4.08 27.93 -11.51
CA ASN A 152 -4.58 26.65 -11.02
C ASN A 152 -5.84 26.77 -10.14
N LYS A 153 -6.05 27.90 -9.43
CA LYS A 153 -7.30 28.15 -8.68
C LYS A 153 -8.47 28.36 -9.65
N TRP A 154 -8.26 29.09 -10.74
CA TRP A 154 -9.24 29.24 -11.82
C TRP A 154 -9.57 27.88 -12.44
N PHE A 155 -8.56 27.05 -12.73
CA PHE A 155 -8.77 25.71 -13.30
C PHE A 155 -9.63 24.85 -12.37
N GLU A 156 -9.27 24.67 -11.09
CA GLU A 156 -10.07 23.84 -10.18
C GLU A 156 -11.50 24.37 -9.98
N LYS A 157 -11.68 25.69 -9.94
CA LYS A 157 -12.99 26.38 -9.86
C LYS A 157 -13.89 26.11 -11.07
N HIS A 158 -13.32 25.94 -12.27
CA HIS A 158 -14.10 25.81 -13.52
C HIS A 158 -13.98 24.44 -14.20
N LYS A 159 -13.13 23.53 -13.70
CA LYS A 159 -12.92 22.16 -14.20
C LYS A 159 -14.20 21.39 -14.49
N GLN A 160 -15.21 21.49 -13.62
CA GLN A 160 -16.49 20.78 -13.83
C GLN A 160 -17.30 21.32 -15.03
N ARG A 161 -17.05 22.56 -15.46
CA ARG A 161 -17.60 23.13 -16.72
C ARG A 161 -16.80 22.60 -17.92
N LEU A 162 -15.47 22.62 -17.84
CA LEU A 162 -14.58 22.06 -18.87
C LEU A 162 -14.93 20.59 -19.18
N ILE A 163 -15.15 19.76 -18.14
CA ILE A 163 -15.65 18.38 -18.26
C ILE A 163 -17.00 18.32 -19.00
N THR A 164 -17.98 19.15 -18.61
CA THR A 164 -19.33 19.16 -19.20
C THR A 164 -19.32 19.50 -20.69
N TYR A 165 -18.51 20.48 -21.10
CA TYR A 165 -18.40 20.87 -22.52
C TYR A 165 -17.36 20.04 -23.30
N LYS A 166 -16.62 19.14 -22.62
CA LYS A 166 -15.54 18.30 -23.15
C LYS A 166 -14.33 19.09 -23.69
N LEU A 167 -13.97 20.16 -23.00
CA LEU A 167 -12.87 21.05 -23.35
C LEU A 167 -11.63 20.67 -22.53
N LEU A 168 -10.62 20.07 -23.18
CA LEU A 168 -9.36 19.62 -22.56
C LEU A 168 -8.14 20.36 -23.13
N TYR A 169 -8.18 20.69 -24.44
CA TYR A 169 -7.11 21.37 -25.17
C TYR A 169 -7.53 22.77 -25.63
N THR A 170 -6.56 23.69 -25.74
CA THR A 170 -6.78 25.05 -26.28
C THR A 170 -7.12 25.02 -27.76
N ASP A 171 -6.60 24.05 -28.51
CA ASP A 171 -6.92 23.77 -29.92
C ASP A 171 -8.44 23.65 -30.17
N GLN A 172 -9.20 23.11 -29.21
CA GLN A 172 -10.64 22.96 -29.30
C GLN A 172 -11.42 24.28 -29.28
N LEU A 173 -10.74 25.39 -28.96
CA LEU A 173 -11.30 26.72 -28.74
C LEU A 173 -10.92 27.71 -29.85
N LEU A 174 -10.02 27.34 -30.76
CA LEU A 174 -9.48 28.20 -31.81
C LEU A 174 -9.93 27.79 -33.22
N ASN A 175 -9.84 28.72 -34.16
CA ASN A 175 -10.09 28.51 -35.59
C ASN A 175 -8.94 27.75 -36.28
N ALA A 176 -9.05 27.50 -37.59
CA ALA A 176 -8.12 26.66 -38.35
C ALA A 176 -6.66 27.14 -38.40
N ASN A 177 -6.41 28.42 -38.14
CA ASN A 177 -5.09 29.09 -38.19
C ASN A 177 -4.65 29.67 -36.83
N TYR A 178 -5.31 29.30 -35.72
CA TYR A 178 -4.98 29.76 -34.36
C TYR A 178 -5.01 31.30 -34.15
N GLU A 179 -5.76 32.05 -34.95
CA GLU A 179 -5.90 33.52 -34.86
C GLU A 179 -7.03 33.96 -33.92
N HIS A 180 -8.18 33.29 -33.98
CA HIS A 180 -9.41 33.71 -33.32
C HIS A 180 -10.12 32.54 -32.62
N THR A 181 -10.81 32.84 -31.52
CA THR A 181 -11.61 31.83 -30.81
C THR A 181 -12.90 31.49 -31.54
N ILE A 182 -13.28 30.21 -31.55
CA ILE A 182 -14.55 29.79 -32.12
C ILE A 182 -15.72 30.21 -31.23
N HIS A 183 -16.79 30.71 -31.86
CA HIS A 183 -17.97 31.16 -31.14
C HIS A 183 -18.56 30.06 -30.25
N TRP A 184 -18.98 30.43 -29.03
CA TRP A 184 -19.48 29.55 -27.96
C TRP A 184 -20.48 28.47 -28.42
N THR A 185 -21.32 28.75 -29.42
CA THR A 185 -22.28 27.76 -29.93
C THR A 185 -21.66 26.53 -30.62
N ASN A 186 -20.37 26.56 -30.90
CA ASN A 186 -19.64 25.55 -31.66
C ASN A 186 -18.79 24.64 -30.76
N THR A 187 -18.65 24.96 -29.46
CA THR A 187 -17.63 24.38 -28.57
C THR A 187 -18.10 23.15 -27.79
N GLY A 188 -19.41 22.92 -27.62
CA GLY A 188 -19.90 21.89 -26.70
C GLY A 188 -21.29 21.30 -26.97
N HIS A 189 -21.56 20.16 -26.32
CA HIS A 189 -22.64 19.22 -26.67
C HIS A 189 -23.82 19.18 -25.69
N GLU A 190 -24.15 20.27 -24.98
CA GLU A 190 -25.38 20.33 -24.17
C GLU A 190 -26.64 20.25 -25.06
N LYS A 191 -27.66 19.50 -24.63
CA LYS A 191 -28.98 19.44 -25.30
C LYS A 191 -29.69 20.81 -25.36
N THR A 192 -29.28 21.75 -24.51
CA THR A 192 -29.78 23.13 -24.44
C THR A 192 -28.60 24.06 -24.21
N ILE A 193 -28.24 24.88 -25.21
CA ILE A 193 -27.16 25.87 -25.06
C ILE A 193 -27.59 26.91 -24.03
N ARG A 194 -26.86 26.97 -22.92
CA ARG A 194 -26.93 28.09 -21.96
C ARG A 194 -26.08 29.25 -22.47
N LYS A 195 -26.38 30.48 -22.04
CA LYS A 195 -25.42 31.60 -22.23
C LYS A 195 -24.09 31.22 -21.55
N PRO A 196 -22.94 31.60 -22.13
CA PRO A 196 -21.68 31.53 -21.41
C PRO A 196 -21.77 32.42 -20.15
N GLY A 197 -21.04 32.06 -19.11
CA GLY A 197 -20.81 32.92 -17.95
C GLY A 197 -19.38 33.44 -17.97
N LYS A 198 -19.02 34.39 -17.11
CA LYS A 198 -17.72 35.12 -17.13
C LYS A 198 -16.48 34.24 -17.39
N TRP A 199 -16.45 33.00 -16.87
CA TRP A 199 -15.40 32.01 -17.14
C TRP A 199 -15.09 31.77 -18.62
N TRP A 200 -16.06 31.93 -19.53
CA TRP A 200 -15.83 31.77 -20.96
C TRP A 200 -15.09 32.97 -21.54
N GLU A 201 -15.46 34.19 -21.15
CA GLU A 201 -14.74 35.39 -21.58
C GLU A 201 -13.34 35.44 -20.96
N GLU A 202 -13.19 35.07 -19.68
CA GLU A 202 -11.88 34.86 -19.01
C GLU A 202 -10.99 33.86 -19.78
N LEU A 203 -11.58 32.77 -20.30
CA LEU A 203 -10.88 31.76 -21.09
C LEU A 203 -10.60 32.21 -22.53
N LYS A 204 -11.45 33.07 -23.09
CA LYS A 204 -11.27 33.68 -24.39
C LYS A 204 -10.12 34.70 -24.35
N GLU A 205 -10.17 35.66 -23.44
CA GLU A 205 -9.14 36.69 -23.20
C GLU A 205 -7.76 36.07 -22.94
N ALA A 206 -7.70 34.90 -22.30
CA ALA A 206 -6.45 34.18 -22.02
C ALA A 206 -5.80 33.50 -23.23
N ILE A 207 -6.55 33.29 -24.33
CA ILE A 207 -6.16 32.45 -25.47
C ILE A 207 -6.13 33.24 -26.79
N GLU A 208 -7.06 34.17 -26.99
CA GLU A 208 -7.14 34.98 -28.21
C GLU A 208 -5.90 35.89 -28.31
N TYR A 209 -5.22 35.85 -29.46
CA TYR A 209 -3.91 36.48 -29.72
C TYR A 209 -2.73 36.06 -28.82
N ASN A 210 -2.89 35.07 -27.93
CA ASN A 210 -1.80 34.59 -27.08
C ASN A 210 -0.81 33.72 -27.88
N LEU A 211 0.39 34.27 -28.14
CA LEU A 211 1.45 33.62 -28.92
C LEU A 211 2.36 32.68 -28.10
N GLU A 212 2.29 32.72 -26.76
CA GLU A 212 3.10 31.84 -25.90
C GLU A 212 2.56 30.40 -25.84
N ILE A 213 1.25 30.22 -26.10
CA ILE A 213 0.61 28.91 -26.17
C ILE A 213 1.22 28.11 -27.33
N PRO A 214 1.76 26.89 -27.08
CA PRO A 214 2.32 26.03 -28.13
C PRO A 214 1.33 25.71 -29.27
N ARG A 215 1.85 25.69 -30.50
CA ARG A 215 1.14 25.44 -31.76
C ARG A 215 1.96 24.48 -32.65
N PRO A 216 1.35 23.75 -33.60
CA PRO A 216 2.10 22.90 -34.53
C PRO A 216 2.97 23.73 -35.48
N GLU A 217 4.10 23.17 -35.92
CA GLU A 217 4.99 23.77 -36.93
C GLU A 217 4.28 24.07 -38.26
N ASP A 218 3.24 23.29 -38.59
CA ASP A 218 2.44 23.48 -39.81
C ASP A 218 1.44 24.66 -39.72
N GLY A 219 1.28 25.28 -38.54
CA GLY A 219 0.38 26.40 -38.28
C GLY A 219 -1.13 26.12 -38.42
N ILE A 220 -1.54 24.86 -38.65
CA ILE A 220 -2.96 24.48 -38.82
C ILE A 220 -3.49 23.73 -37.60
N ASN A 221 -4.64 24.19 -37.13
CA ASN A 221 -5.34 23.57 -36.02
C ASN A 221 -5.93 22.22 -36.46
N ARG A 222 -5.45 21.14 -35.83
CA ARG A 222 -5.90 19.79 -36.15
C ARG A 222 -7.22 19.43 -35.43
N ALA A 223 -7.68 20.25 -34.48
CA ALA A 223 -8.97 20.07 -33.81
C ALA A 223 -10.16 20.48 -34.70
N ASN A 224 -11.17 19.63 -34.74
CA ASN A 224 -12.33 19.75 -35.64
C ASN A 224 -11.96 19.76 -37.15
N ASN A 225 -10.80 19.21 -37.52
CA ASN A 225 -10.39 19.03 -38.92
C ASN A 225 -11.31 18.04 -39.67
N LEU A 226 -11.25 18.08 -41.00
CA LEU A 226 -12.02 17.29 -41.95
C LEU A 226 -11.32 15.95 -42.25
N MET A 227 -11.88 14.83 -41.80
CA MET A 227 -11.32 13.49 -42.05
C MET A 227 -11.85 12.88 -43.36
N ASN A 228 -10.98 12.23 -44.16
CA ASN A 228 -11.38 11.50 -45.36
C ASN A 228 -12.32 10.31 -45.02
N ILE A 229 -13.27 10.00 -45.91
CA ILE A 229 -14.25 8.93 -45.69
C ILE A 229 -13.94 7.68 -46.53
N GLY A 230 -13.63 6.57 -45.86
CA GLY A 230 -13.52 5.26 -46.51
C GLY A 230 -14.87 4.75 -47.05
N LYS A 231 -14.83 4.03 -48.18
CA LYS A 231 -16.01 3.45 -48.86
C LYS A 231 -16.87 2.56 -47.92
N ASP A 232 -16.26 1.97 -46.90
CA ASP A 232 -16.86 1.16 -45.84
C ASP A 232 -17.71 1.95 -44.82
N LYS A 233 -17.41 3.24 -44.61
CA LYS A 233 -17.94 4.08 -43.51
C LYS A 233 -19.09 5.00 -43.91
N LEU A 234 -19.60 4.92 -45.14
CA LEU A 234 -20.64 5.80 -45.67
C LEU A 234 -22.03 5.44 -45.14
N VAL A 235 -22.64 6.36 -44.39
CA VAL A 235 -23.97 6.20 -43.78
C VAL A 235 -24.94 7.29 -44.28
N ARG A 236 -26.19 6.91 -44.57
CA ARG A 236 -27.25 7.86 -44.98
C ARG A 236 -27.47 8.91 -43.87
N GLY A 237 -27.51 10.18 -44.26
CA GLY A 237 -27.67 11.32 -43.35
C GLY A 237 -26.37 11.82 -42.71
N GLN A 238 -25.23 11.14 -42.93
CA GLN A 238 -23.91 11.57 -42.49
C GLN A 238 -23.52 12.92 -43.13
N PRO A 239 -23.01 13.88 -42.36
CA PRO A 239 -22.57 15.18 -42.85
C PRO A 239 -21.22 15.09 -43.55
N VAL A 240 -21.11 15.74 -44.70
CA VAL A 240 -19.94 15.69 -45.58
C VAL A 240 -19.62 17.07 -46.14
N VAL A 241 -18.38 17.25 -46.58
CA VAL A 241 -17.92 18.42 -47.34
C VAL A 241 -16.98 17.96 -48.46
N PHE A 242 -17.09 18.62 -49.60
CA PHE A 242 -16.32 18.35 -50.83
C PHE A 242 -16.18 19.64 -51.65
N ALA A 243 -15.37 19.62 -52.71
CA ALA A 243 -15.27 20.73 -53.67
C ALA A 243 -15.84 20.32 -55.03
N LYS A 244 -16.51 21.25 -55.73
CA LYS A 244 -17.01 21.06 -57.10
C LYS A 244 -17.14 22.43 -57.78
N ALA A 245 -16.70 22.55 -59.03
CA ALA A 245 -16.66 23.81 -59.78
C ALA A 245 -15.95 24.99 -59.07
N GLY A 246 -14.97 24.69 -58.19
CA GLY A 246 -14.27 25.68 -57.36
C GLY A 246 -14.96 26.04 -56.04
N GLU A 247 -16.24 25.72 -55.87
CA GLU A 247 -16.99 25.97 -54.63
C GLU A 247 -16.82 24.84 -53.61
N ILE A 248 -16.83 25.19 -52.31
CA ILE A 248 -16.81 24.24 -51.18
C ILE A 248 -18.24 23.96 -50.76
N ILE A 249 -18.70 22.73 -51.01
CA ILE A 249 -20.08 22.29 -50.83
C ILE A 249 -20.19 21.47 -49.54
N GLN A 250 -21.06 21.91 -48.64
CA GLN A 250 -21.47 21.14 -47.46
C GLN A 250 -22.73 20.31 -47.79
N GLY A 251 -22.92 19.16 -47.15
CA GLY A 251 -24.13 18.38 -47.38
C GLY A 251 -24.33 17.20 -46.45
N LYS A 252 -25.38 16.42 -46.74
CA LYS A 252 -25.64 15.11 -46.10
C LYS A 252 -25.89 14.02 -47.13
N ILE A 253 -25.33 12.84 -46.91
CA ILE A 253 -25.48 11.68 -47.80
C ILE A 253 -26.97 11.31 -47.95
N TYR A 254 -27.52 11.42 -49.17
CA TYR A 254 -28.97 11.32 -49.40
C TYR A 254 -29.48 9.88 -49.48
N LYS A 255 -28.70 8.98 -50.08
CA LYS A 255 -28.93 7.52 -50.15
C LYS A 255 -27.65 6.80 -49.76
N LYS A 256 -27.76 5.61 -49.15
CA LYS A 256 -26.61 4.73 -48.87
C LYS A 256 -26.20 3.99 -50.15
N LEU A 257 -24.93 3.64 -50.29
CA LEU A 257 -24.47 2.70 -51.32
C LEU A 257 -25.02 1.29 -51.07
N GLU A 258 -25.32 0.60 -52.16
CA GLU A 258 -25.58 -0.84 -52.22
C GLU A 258 -24.22 -1.58 -52.26
N LYS A 259 -24.11 -2.67 -51.50
CA LYS A 259 -22.81 -3.32 -51.21
C LYS A 259 -22.03 -3.74 -52.46
N ASP A 260 -22.76 -4.12 -53.51
CA ASP A 260 -22.21 -4.78 -54.70
C ASP A 260 -22.17 -3.84 -55.92
N SER A 261 -22.12 -2.51 -55.67
CA SER A 261 -22.19 -1.49 -56.73
C SER A 261 -20.86 -0.75 -56.95
N ASN A 262 -20.30 -0.86 -58.16
CA ASN A 262 -19.10 -0.13 -58.63
C ASN A 262 -19.33 1.40 -58.83
N LYS A 263 -20.23 2.02 -58.04
CA LYS A 263 -20.58 3.43 -58.17
C LYS A 263 -19.57 4.31 -57.42
N THR A 264 -18.71 5.01 -58.16
CA THR A 264 -17.75 5.99 -57.61
C THR A 264 -18.42 7.24 -57.04
N LYS A 265 -19.61 7.59 -57.55
CA LYS A 265 -20.38 8.78 -57.17
C LYS A 265 -21.57 8.46 -56.28
N ILE A 266 -21.81 9.32 -55.28
CA ILE A 266 -22.93 9.23 -54.33
C ILE A 266 -23.76 10.54 -54.33
N PRO A 267 -25.10 10.47 -54.24
CA PRO A 267 -25.93 11.68 -54.17
C PRO A 267 -25.89 12.29 -52.76
N ILE A 268 -25.58 13.58 -52.69
CA ILE A 268 -25.52 14.38 -51.47
C ILE A 268 -26.59 15.46 -51.54
N LYS A 269 -27.34 15.67 -50.46
CA LYS A 269 -28.27 16.80 -50.34
C LYS A 269 -27.54 18.01 -49.77
N HIS A 270 -27.54 19.11 -50.51
CA HIS A 270 -26.79 20.33 -50.22
C HIS A 270 -27.31 21.01 -48.95
N LEU A 271 -26.38 21.38 -48.06
CA LEU A 271 -26.63 22.22 -46.90
C LEU A 271 -25.96 23.57 -47.08
N VAL A 272 -26.65 24.64 -46.69
CA VAL A 272 -26.13 26.01 -46.70
C VAL A 272 -26.16 26.60 -45.29
N ASN A 273 -25.19 27.48 -45.02
CA ASN A 273 -25.20 28.30 -43.81
C ASN A 273 -26.42 29.25 -43.80
N TYR A 274 -27.12 29.33 -42.67
CA TYR A 274 -28.18 30.32 -42.46
C TYR A 274 -27.56 31.70 -42.25
N VAL A 275 -27.88 32.64 -43.14
CA VAL A 275 -27.48 34.04 -43.02
C VAL A 275 -28.31 34.73 -41.93
N SER A 276 -27.65 35.49 -41.07
CA SER A 276 -28.27 36.41 -40.10
C SER A 276 -27.48 37.69 -40.15
N ASP A 277 -28.16 38.83 -40.32
CA ASP A 277 -27.50 40.14 -40.24
C ASP A 277 -26.34 40.23 -41.26
N GLU A 278 -26.62 39.75 -42.48
CA GLU A 278 -25.75 39.56 -43.65
C GLU A 278 -24.58 38.56 -43.50
N GLU A 279 -24.26 38.08 -42.29
CA GLU A 279 -23.20 37.08 -42.06
C GLU A 279 -23.67 35.61 -42.11
N PRO A 280 -22.86 34.67 -42.66
CA PRO A 280 -23.17 33.24 -42.71
C PRO A 280 -22.96 32.53 -41.35
N THR A 281 -24.02 32.40 -40.56
CA THR A 281 -23.94 31.75 -39.23
C THR A 281 -23.64 30.25 -39.31
N SER A 282 -23.14 29.64 -38.21
CA SER A 282 -22.82 28.21 -38.15
C SER A 282 -24.03 27.25 -38.28
N ILE A 283 -25.27 27.75 -38.40
CA ILE A 283 -26.49 26.94 -38.54
C ILE A 283 -26.60 26.40 -39.97
N LEU A 284 -26.85 25.09 -40.12
CA LEU A 284 -27.01 24.45 -41.43
C LEU A 284 -28.49 24.22 -41.75
N ASN A 285 -28.93 24.79 -42.87
CA ASN A 285 -30.25 24.60 -43.46
C ASN A 285 -30.15 23.78 -44.76
N VAL A 286 -31.26 23.14 -45.16
CA VAL A 286 -31.38 22.54 -46.50
C VAL A 286 -31.41 23.64 -47.56
N CYS A 287 -30.54 23.55 -48.56
CA CYS A 287 -30.59 24.45 -49.70
C CYS A 287 -31.90 24.25 -50.48
N GLN A 288 -32.62 25.33 -50.79
CA GLN A 288 -33.90 25.28 -51.51
C GLN A 288 -33.72 25.21 -53.05
N GLY A 289 -32.48 25.17 -53.52
CA GLY A 289 -32.10 25.24 -54.92
C GLY A 289 -30.88 26.14 -55.10
N CYS A 290 -29.94 25.71 -55.94
CA CYS A 290 -28.78 26.51 -56.35
C CYS A 290 -28.35 26.06 -57.76
N HIS A 291 -27.41 26.79 -58.37
CA HIS A 291 -26.91 26.51 -59.72
C HIS A 291 -26.20 25.13 -59.84
N LEU A 292 -25.80 24.53 -58.73
CA LEU A 292 -25.16 23.20 -58.65
C LEU A 292 -26.14 22.03 -58.50
N SER A 293 -27.46 22.29 -58.40
CA SER A 293 -28.46 21.24 -58.24
C SER A 293 -28.62 20.43 -59.52
N GLU A 294 -28.35 19.14 -59.43
CA GLU A 294 -28.67 18.19 -60.49
C GLU A 294 -30.18 17.92 -60.51
N GLU A 295 -30.74 17.58 -61.68
CA GLU A 295 -32.12 17.11 -61.76
C GLU A 295 -32.19 15.64 -61.31
N VAL A 296 -33.10 15.33 -60.38
CA VAL A 296 -33.28 13.98 -59.86
C VAL A 296 -34.68 13.48 -60.17
N ASP A 297 -34.74 12.34 -60.85
CA ASP A 297 -35.99 11.63 -61.12
C ASP A 297 -36.54 10.98 -59.84
N THR A 298 -37.85 11.13 -59.67
CA THR A 298 -38.63 10.70 -58.51
C THR A 298 -39.91 10.01 -58.99
N LYS A 299 -40.55 9.21 -58.12
CA LYS A 299 -41.84 8.62 -58.46
C LYS A 299 -42.88 9.74 -58.62
N LYS A 300 -43.52 9.79 -59.80
CA LYS A 300 -44.66 10.70 -60.06
C LYS A 300 -45.73 10.56 -58.99
N SER A 301 -46.27 11.68 -58.53
CA SER A 301 -47.29 11.76 -57.49
C SER A 301 -48.27 12.90 -57.81
N GLY A 302 -49.41 12.98 -57.12
CA GLY A 302 -50.40 14.05 -57.33
C GLY A 302 -49.87 15.47 -57.08
N TYR A 303 -48.74 15.62 -56.39
CA TYR A 303 -48.05 16.90 -56.15
C TYR A 303 -46.71 17.02 -56.91
N ASN A 304 -46.31 16.01 -57.69
CA ASN A 304 -45.22 16.08 -58.66
C ASN A 304 -45.57 15.32 -59.95
N PRO A 305 -46.27 15.96 -60.91
CA PRO A 305 -46.69 15.31 -62.14
C PRO A 305 -45.55 15.11 -63.16
N THR A 306 -44.51 15.94 -63.13
CA THR A 306 -43.34 15.80 -64.04
C THR A 306 -42.47 14.61 -63.65
N GLY A 307 -42.40 14.31 -62.35
CA GLY A 307 -41.51 13.29 -61.79
C GLY A 307 -40.12 13.82 -61.44
N LYS A 308 -39.79 15.09 -61.75
CA LYS A 308 -38.50 15.71 -61.43
C LYS A 308 -38.61 16.68 -60.26
N VAL A 309 -37.65 16.67 -59.34
CA VAL A 309 -37.60 17.64 -58.22
C VAL A 309 -36.22 18.28 -58.13
N LYS A 310 -36.17 19.61 -58.09
CA LYS A 310 -34.96 20.39 -57.80
C LYS A 310 -34.70 20.46 -56.29
N ASP A 311 -34.56 19.29 -55.65
CA ASP A 311 -34.42 19.12 -54.19
C ASP A 311 -32.98 19.40 -53.66
N CYS A 312 -32.21 20.19 -54.42
CA CYS A 312 -30.80 20.50 -54.22
C CYS A 312 -29.92 19.29 -53.88
N ILE A 313 -29.90 18.32 -54.80
CA ILE A 313 -29.07 17.12 -54.73
C ILE A 313 -27.93 17.27 -55.72
N ILE A 314 -26.74 16.83 -55.31
CA ILE A 314 -25.47 17.00 -56.02
C ILE A 314 -24.70 15.68 -55.95
N SER A 315 -24.29 15.13 -57.09
CA SER A 315 -23.39 13.97 -57.14
C SER A 315 -21.94 14.40 -56.83
N ALA A 316 -21.24 13.56 -56.07
CA ALA A 316 -19.83 13.74 -55.77
C ALA A 316 -19.11 12.39 -55.69
N ASP A 317 -17.85 12.36 -56.10
CA ASP A 317 -16.98 11.19 -56.03
C ASP A 317 -16.53 10.91 -54.59
N ILE A 318 -16.59 9.65 -54.19
CA ILE A 318 -16.36 9.22 -52.79
C ILE A 318 -14.97 9.62 -52.27
N GLU A 319 -13.94 9.54 -53.11
CA GLU A 319 -12.55 9.87 -52.77
C GLU A 319 -12.31 11.37 -52.48
N HIS A 320 -13.25 12.23 -52.89
CA HIS A 320 -13.25 13.66 -52.59
C HIS A 320 -14.07 14.02 -51.34
N LEU A 321 -14.72 13.05 -50.67
CA LEU A 321 -15.54 13.31 -49.49
C LEU A 321 -14.75 13.32 -48.18
N LYS A 322 -14.87 14.43 -47.45
CA LYS A 322 -14.45 14.53 -46.05
C LYS A 322 -15.67 14.61 -45.12
N THR A 323 -15.55 14.12 -43.89
CA THR A 323 -16.57 14.30 -42.84
C THR A 323 -16.66 15.77 -42.45
N LEU A 324 -17.86 16.33 -42.39
CA LEU A 324 -18.08 17.67 -41.82
C LEU A 324 -18.43 17.55 -40.33
N PRO A 325 -17.64 18.09 -39.39
CA PRO A 325 -17.95 18.03 -37.96
C PRO A 325 -19.15 18.92 -37.61
N ILE A 326 -20.21 18.31 -37.07
CA ILE A 326 -21.46 19.01 -36.71
C ILE A 326 -21.85 18.81 -35.24
N ILE A 327 -22.80 19.65 -34.80
CA ILE A 327 -23.56 19.49 -33.57
C ILE A 327 -25.06 19.41 -33.94
N GLU A 328 -25.77 18.39 -33.45
CA GLU A 328 -27.20 18.18 -33.72
C GLU A 328 -28.08 18.36 -32.47
N GLY A 329 -29.28 18.90 -32.66
CA GLY A 329 -30.40 18.76 -31.70
C GLY A 329 -30.77 20.00 -30.88
N ILE A 330 -30.08 21.13 -31.08
CA ILE A 330 -30.30 22.36 -30.30
C ILE A 330 -31.65 22.99 -30.65
N HIS A 331 -32.40 23.41 -29.63
CA HIS A 331 -33.67 24.15 -29.76
C HIS A 331 -33.42 25.67 -29.65
N SER A 332 -34.17 26.49 -30.39
CA SER A 332 -34.08 27.95 -30.29
C SER A 332 -34.54 28.47 -28.92
N SER A 333 -33.83 29.49 -28.39
CA SER A 333 -34.15 30.16 -27.12
C SER A 333 -35.05 31.39 -27.27
N ARG A 334 -35.33 31.86 -28.49
CA ARG A 334 -36.22 33.02 -28.73
C ARG A 334 -37.68 32.63 -28.41
N ARG A 335 -38.29 33.26 -27.39
CA ARG A 335 -39.61 32.92 -26.81
C ARG A 335 -40.81 32.86 -27.80
N ARG A 336 -40.69 33.40 -29.02
CA ARG A 336 -41.76 33.45 -30.04
C ARG A 336 -41.53 32.54 -31.26
N ALA A 337 -40.46 31.75 -31.31
CA ALA A 337 -40.15 30.89 -32.45
C ALA A 337 -40.51 29.40 -32.18
N PRO A 338 -40.98 28.63 -33.19
CA PRO A 338 -41.21 27.20 -33.03
C PRO A 338 -39.90 26.46 -32.69
N LYS A 339 -39.98 25.49 -31.78
CA LYS A 339 -38.84 24.75 -31.23
C LYS A 339 -38.30 23.67 -32.19
N GLN A 340 -37.86 24.08 -33.38
CA GLN A 340 -37.20 23.20 -34.33
C GLN A 340 -35.77 22.85 -33.87
N ARG A 341 -35.37 21.59 -34.05
CA ARG A 341 -33.97 21.16 -33.88
C ARG A 341 -33.14 21.73 -35.02
N ARG A 342 -32.09 22.49 -34.71
CA ARG A 342 -31.12 22.97 -35.71
C ARG A 342 -29.84 22.13 -35.68
N THR A 343 -29.23 21.97 -36.85
CA THR A 343 -27.86 21.42 -37.01
C THR A 343 -26.89 22.60 -37.09
N ARG A 344 -25.68 22.46 -36.54
CA ARG A 344 -24.60 23.44 -36.72
C ARG A 344 -23.33 22.79 -37.23
N SER A 345 -22.62 23.46 -38.14
CA SER A 345 -21.19 23.20 -38.36
C SER A 345 -20.41 23.60 -37.11
N LYS A 346 -19.35 22.87 -36.77
CA LYS A 346 -18.36 23.36 -35.80
C LYS A 346 -17.44 24.43 -36.39
N ASN A 347 -17.14 24.30 -37.68
CA ASN A 347 -16.11 25.06 -38.38
C ASN A 347 -16.75 26.29 -39.04
N SER A 348 -16.06 27.43 -39.02
CA SER A 348 -16.45 28.62 -39.82
C SER A 348 -16.24 28.35 -41.32
N PRO A 349 -16.90 29.11 -42.22
CA PRO A 349 -16.64 29.03 -43.65
C PRO A 349 -15.16 29.17 -44.00
N ASP A 350 -14.44 30.10 -43.36
CA ASP A 350 -13.01 30.33 -43.56
C ASP A 350 -12.15 29.17 -43.04
N SER A 351 -12.53 28.56 -41.91
CA SER A 351 -11.87 27.35 -41.42
C SER A 351 -12.01 26.19 -42.41
N LEU A 352 -13.19 26.05 -43.03
CA LEU A 352 -13.41 25.06 -44.08
C LEU A 352 -12.62 25.39 -45.35
N ARG A 353 -12.50 26.67 -45.73
CA ARG A 353 -11.63 27.13 -46.83
C ARG A 353 -10.17 26.73 -46.57
N ILE A 354 -9.66 26.95 -45.37
CA ILE A 354 -8.29 26.55 -44.98
C ILE A 354 -8.10 25.03 -45.05
N TYR A 355 -8.99 24.22 -44.44
CA TYR A 355 -8.89 22.74 -44.44
C TYR A 355 -9.12 22.06 -45.81
N MET A 356 -9.73 22.77 -46.76
CA MET A 356 -9.92 22.27 -48.13
C MET A 356 -8.79 22.72 -49.06
N ASN A 357 -8.33 23.97 -48.96
CA ASN A 357 -7.36 24.54 -49.89
C ASN A 357 -5.94 23.98 -49.74
N ARG A 358 -5.52 23.47 -48.57
CA ARG A 358 -4.14 22.92 -48.40
C ARG A 358 -3.93 21.53 -49.05
N ARG A 359 -4.93 20.94 -49.72
CA ARG A 359 -4.86 19.57 -50.27
C ARG A 359 -4.08 19.46 -51.60
N PHE A 360 -2.78 19.79 -51.57
CA PHE A 360 -1.83 19.50 -52.65
C PHE A 360 -0.44 19.00 -52.17
N ALA A 361 -0.11 19.06 -50.88
CA ALA A 361 1.26 18.84 -50.38
C ALA A 361 1.49 17.57 -49.53
N GLU A 362 0.44 16.94 -48.99
CA GLU A 362 0.55 15.97 -47.88
C GLU A 362 0.01 14.55 -48.20
N GLU A 363 -0.14 14.18 -49.48
CA GLU A 363 -0.55 12.83 -49.89
C GLU A 363 0.63 11.96 -50.36
N THR A 364 1.74 12.02 -49.61
CA THR A 364 2.78 10.98 -49.59
C THR A 364 3.20 10.72 -48.14
N ASN A 365 3.47 9.45 -47.79
CA ASN A 365 3.66 8.93 -46.42
C ASN A 365 2.40 9.08 -45.54
N THR A 366 1.64 8.04 -45.19
CA THR A 366 2.12 6.74 -44.70
C THR A 366 1.11 5.61 -44.94
N GLU A 367 1.43 4.68 -45.84
CA GLU A 367 1.01 3.28 -45.70
C GLU A 367 2.22 2.46 -45.24
N GLN A 368 2.22 2.04 -43.97
CA GLN A 368 3.01 0.89 -43.53
C GLN A 368 2.06 -0.11 -42.87
N THR A 369 2.04 -1.31 -43.41
CA THR A 369 1.16 -2.40 -43.03
C THR A 369 1.56 -3.02 -41.70
N ASN A 370 0.57 -3.52 -40.94
CA ASN A 370 0.80 -4.17 -39.64
C ASN A 370 1.23 -5.63 -39.82
N GLU A 371 2.51 -5.86 -40.06
CA GLU A 371 3.16 -7.18 -39.85
C GLU A 371 4.34 -7.03 -38.84
N GLU A 372 5.10 -8.11 -38.58
CA GLU A 372 6.25 -8.13 -37.64
C GLU A 372 5.98 -7.86 -36.13
N SER A 373 5.00 -8.52 -35.49
CA SER A 373 4.81 -8.43 -34.02
C SER A 373 5.81 -9.28 -33.18
N ALA A 374 6.46 -10.29 -33.78
CA ALA A 374 7.31 -11.26 -33.08
C ALA A 374 8.82 -10.99 -33.18
N THR A 375 9.30 -10.69 -34.39
CA THR A 375 10.68 -10.28 -34.70
C THR A 375 11.05 -8.98 -34.00
N GLN A 376 10.16 -7.98 -34.06
CA GLN A 376 10.38 -6.65 -33.52
C GLN A 376 10.62 -6.65 -32.00
N PHE A 377 9.96 -7.54 -31.24
CA PHE A 377 10.20 -7.69 -29.80
C PHE A 377 11.62 -8.20 -29.49
N SER A 378 12.14 -9.14 -30.27
CA SER A 378 13.51 -9.63 -30.06
C SER A 378 14.55 -8.57 -30.41
N LYS A 379 14.37 -7.87 -31.54
CA LYS A 379 15.26 -6.77 -31.96
C LYS A 379 15.25 -5.60 -30.96
N LYS A 380 14.13 -5.34 -30.28
CA LYS A 380 13.97 -4.23 -29.31
C LYS A 380 14.27 -4.58 -27.84
N SER A 381 14.59 -5.83 -27.47
CA SER A 381 14.59 -6.23 -26.04
C SER A 381 15.74 -5.71 -25.18
N ILE A 382 16.85 -5.32 -25.79
CA ILE A 382 18.04 -4.82 -25.10
C ILE A 382 18.44 -3.49 -25.75
N ILE A 383 18.85 -2.52 -24.92
CA ILE A 383 19.35 -1.21 -25.34
C ILE A 383 20.87 -1.17 -25.11
N THR A 384 21.62 -0.96 -26.19
CA THR A 384 23.09 -0.96 -26.27
C THR A 384 23.57 0.13 -27.25
N SER A 385 24.90 0.33 -27.34
CA SER A 385 25.55 1.12 -28.39
C SER A 385 25.27 0.54 -29.78
N GLU A 386 25.30 1.37 -30.84
CA GLU A 386 25.01 0.90 -32.20
C GLU A 386 26.04 -0.13 -32.69
N ALA A 387 27.31 0.03 -32.30
CA ALA A 387 28.37 -0.95 -32.55
C ALA A 387 28.10 -2.31 -31.87
N MET A 388 27.58 -2.30 -30.64
CA MET A 388 27.18 -3.54 -29.96
C MET A 388 25.91 -4.15 -30.59
N LYS A 389 24.96 -3.34 -31.08
CA LYS A 389 23.79 -3.87 -31.82
C LYS A 389 24.20 -4.55 -33.12
N THR A 390 25.07 -3.94 -33.93
CA THR A 390 25.55 -4.56 -35.17
C THR A 390 26.35 -5.82 -34.88
N HIS A 391 27.20 -5.84 -33.85
CA HIS A 391 27.89 -7.06 -33.44
C HIS A 391 26.93 -8.18 -32.99
N ILE A 392 25.90 -7.85 -32.19
CA ILE A 392 24.85 -8.82 -31.79
C ILE A 392 24.07 -9.34 -33.01
N ASN A 393 23.71 -8.47 -33.96
CA ASN A 393 22.99 -8.86 -35.17
C ASN A 393 23.83 -9.79 -36.04
N ASN A 394 25.13 -9.52 -36.21
CA ASN A 394 26.03 -10.39 -36.96
C ASN A 394 26.09 -11.79 -36.32
N ILE A 395 26.26 -11.88 -34.99
CA ILE A 395 26.25 -13.16 -34.28
C ILE A 395 24.88 -13.86 -34.39
N GLU A 396 23.76 -13.14 -34.37
CA GLU A 396 22.45 -13.75 -34.65
C GLU A 396 22.39 -14.35 -36.07
N THR A 397 22.99 -13.68 -37.07
CA THR A 397 23.08 -14.18 -38.46
C THR A 397 24.01 -15.38 -38.59
N ASP A 398 25.20 -15.36 -37.96
CA ASP A 398 26.17 -16.46 -37.97
C ASP A 398 25.64 -17.76 -37.34
N LEU A 399 24.57 -17.65 -36.53
CA LEU A 399 23.90 -18.79 -35.89
C LEU A 399 22.58 -19.20 -36.58
N GLU A 400 22.17 -18.54 -37.67
CA GLU A 400 20.97 -18.96 -38.42
C GLU A 400 21.18 -20.36 -39.06
N GLY A 401 20.11 -21.16 -39.05
CA GLY A 401 20.15 -22.56 -39.48
C GLY A 401 20.65 -23.58 -38.43
N MET A 402 21.33 -23.14 -37.36
CA MET A 402 21.70 -24.02 -36.25
C MET A 402 20.52 -24.26 -35.30
N ASN A 403 20.24 -25.53 -34.96
CA ASN A 403 19.03 -25.91 -34.20
C ASN A 403 19.29 -26.43 -32.78
N ASN A 404 20.50 -26.89 -32.47
CA ASN A 404 20.88 -27.51 -31.20
C ASN A 404 22.14 -26.84 -30.63
N PHE A 405 22.08 -26.40 -29.39
CA PHE A 405 23.16 -25.64 -28.76
C PHE A 405 23.50 -26.16 -27.36
N GLU A 406 24.77 -26.10 -27.00
CA GLU A 406 25.24 -26.19 -25.61
C GLU A 406 26.02 -24.93 -25.27
N ILE A 407 25.63 -24.23 -24.20
CA ILE A 407 26.10 -22.88 -23.88
C ILE A 407 26.53 -22.83 -22.41
N PHE A 408 27.73 -22.34 -22.14
CA PHE A 408 28.21 -22.04 -20.80
C PHE A 408 28.03 -20.54 -20.51
N THR A 409 27.53 -20.19 -19.33
CA THR A 409 27.25 -18.80 -18.93
C THR A 409 27.72 -18.52 -17.51
N ASP A 410 28.41 -17.39 -17.32
CA ASP A 410 28.93 -16.88 -16.04
C ASP A 410 28.69 -15.36 -15.94
N GLY A 411 28.53 -14.81 -14.73
CA GLY A 411 28.14 -13.42 -14.47
C GLY A 411 29.07 -12.67 -13.50
N SER A 412 30.02 -11.90 -14.05
CA SER A 412 30.91 -11.02 -13.27
C SER A 412 30.34 -9.61 -13.08
N LEU A 413 30.82 -8.88 -12.06
CA LEU A 413 30.31 -7.56 -11.66
C LEU A 413 31.40 -6.74 -10.94
N GLN A 414 31.75 -5.57 -11.47
CA GLN A 414 32.73 -4.68 -10.84
C GLN A 414 32.13 -3.80 -9.73
N ASN A 415 32.81 -3.77 -8.58
CA ASN A 415 32.57 -2.77 -7.54
C ASN A 415 33.25 -1.45 -7.93
N THR A 416 32.51 -0.55 -8.59
CA THR A 416 32.96 0.79 -9.03
C THR A 416 33.21 1.75 -7.86
N ASN A 417 34.23 1.44 -7.06
CA ASN A 417 34.84 2.41 -6.16
C ASN A 417 35.51 3.50 -7.00
N PHE A 418 34.76 4.56 -7.33
CA PHE A 418 35.31 5.82 -7.81
C PHE A 418 36.31 6.38 -6.79
N LYS A 419 37.57 5.94 -6.90
CA LYS A 419 38.71 6.74 -6.50
C LYS A 419 38.69 7.93 -7.45
N GLN A 420 38.38 9.12 -6.95
CA GLN A 420 38.82 10.32 -7.63
C GLN A 420 40.33 10.22 -7.78
N HIS A 421 40.81 10.00 -9.01
CA HIS A 421 42.21 10.22 -9.30
C HIS A 421 42.45 11.70 -9.05
N LYS A 422 43.34 12.03 -8.11
CA LYS A 422 43.92 13.36 -8.06
C LYS A 422 44.72 13.54 -9.35
N THR A 423 44.11 14.17 -10.34
CA THR A 423 44.84 14.75 -11.46
C THR A 423 45.90 15.67 -10.87
N LYS A 424 47.16 15.45 -11.26
CA LYS A 424 48.21 16.44 -10.98
C LYS A 424 47.91 17.69 -11.81
N ASN A 425 48.22 18.85 -11.26
CA ASN A 425 47.95 20.14 -11.86
C ASN A 425 48.50 20.24 -13.30
N MET A 426 47.67 20.70 -14.23
CA MET A 426 48.11 21.61 -15.28
C MET A 426 47.17 22.82 -15.26
N ARG A 427 47.74 24.02 -15.41
CA ARG A 427 46.98 25.27 -15.62
C ARG A 427 46.58 25.34 -17.09
N GLY A 428 45.37 25.83 -17.37
CA GLY A 428 44.88 26.09 -18.73
C GLY A 428 43.50 26.73 -18.67
N ASN A 429 43.37 27.91 -19.27
CA ASN A 429 42.30 28.92 -19.15
C ASN A 429 40.83 28.47 -18.97
N VAL A 430 40.08 29.38 -18.35
CA VAL A 430 38.61 29.47 -18.39
C VAL A 430 38.12 29.69 -19.83
N ASN A 431 36.96 29.12 -20.17
CA ASN A 431 35.97 29.76 -21.04
C ASN A 431 34.57 29.24 -20.68
N ASN A 432 33.60 30.14 -20.57
CA ASN A 432 32.21 29.80 -20.24
C ASN A 432 31.45 29.31 -21.48
N THR A 433 30.89 28.11 -21.42
CA THR A 433 29.76 27.70 -22.28
C THR A 433 28.76 26.89 -21.47
N MET A 434 27.64 27.52 -21.12
CA MET A 434 26.44 26.79 -20.68
C MET A 434 25.97 25.88 -21.82
N SER A 435 25.98 24.56 -21.60
CA SER A 435 25.41 23.60 -22.54
C SER A 435 24.62 22.52 -21.79
N SER A 436 23.31 22.52 -22.00
CA SER A 436 22.34 21.69 -21.29
C SER A 436 22.40 20.22 -21.73
N ASN A 437 23.39 19.46 -21.24
CA ASN A 437 23.54 18.04 -21.57
C ASN A 437 22.92 17.11 -20.51
N SER A 438 21.60 16.88 -20.66
CA SER A 438 20.87 15.83 -19.94
C SER A 438 21.23 14.43 -20.45
N ASN A 439 22.31 13.83 -19.95
CA ASN A 439 22.56 12.39 -20.10
C ASN A 439 23.34 11.81 -18.90
N ASN A 440 22.60 11.42 -17.85
CA ASN A 440 23.13 10.69 -16.69
C ASN A 440 22.28 9.44 -16.39
N ALA A 441 22.25 8.52 -17.35
CA ALA A 441 21.63 7.20 -17.22
C ALA A 441 22.71 6.15 -16.97
N GLY A 442 22.64 5.44 -15.83
CA GLY A 442 23.57 4.34 -15.52
C GLY A 442 24.28 4.43 -14.15
N ASN A 443 23.55 4.65 -13.05
CA ASN A 443 24.14 4.61 -11.70
C ASN A 443 23.31 3.77 -10.71
N ASN A 444 22.98 2.53 -11.09
CA ASN A 444 22.31 1.59 -10.22
C ASN A 444 23.27 1.04 -9.15
N ASN A 445 22.80 0.99 -7.89
CA ASN A 445 23.41 0.29 -6.75
C ASN A 445 24.70 0.85 -6.11
N ASN A 446 25.01 2.14 -6.28
CA ASN A 446 26.04 2.82 -5.47
C ASN A 446 25.48 3.46 -4.18
N ASN A 447 25.22 2.65 -3.14
CA ASN A 447 25.40 3.00 -1.70
C ASN A 447 24.87 1.92 -0.73
N ALA A 448 25.49 0.73 -0.72
CA ALA A 448 25.19 -0.35 0.23
C ALA A 448 26.47 -1.00 0.81
N ARG A 449 27.47 -0.18 1.20
CA ARG A 449 28.65 -0.70 1.90
C ARG A 449 28.27 -1.21 3.31
N ASP A 450 28.86 -2.34 3.70
CA ASP A 450 28.73 -3.02 5.01
C ASP A 450 27.33 -3.59 5.35
N ILE A 451 26.79 -4.48 4.51
CA ILE A 451 25.70 -5.42 4.87
C ILE A 451 26.07 -6.85 4.42
N GLU A 452 26.85 -7.58 5.22
CA GLU A 452 27.35 -8.95 4.93
C GLU A 452 26.29 -10.07 4.88
N ASP A 453 24.98 -9.74 4.88
CA ASP A 453 23.87 -10.71 4.75
C ASP A 453 23.25 -10.74 3.33
N HIS A 454 23.74 -9.94 2.37
CA HIS A 454 23.12 -9.76 1.04
C HIS A 454 24.11 -9.79 -0.16
N GLU A 455 25.28 -10.45 -0.04
CA GLU A 455 26.27 -10.60 -1.13
C GLU A 455 25.72 -11.30 -2.40
N THR A 456 24.55 -11.93 -2.33
CA THR A 456 23.94 -12.70 -3.41
C THR A 456 23.25 -11.86 -4.50
N HIS A 457 22.87 -10.61 -4.21
CA HIS A 457 22.03 -9.83 -5.13
C HIS A 457 22.75 -9.34 -6.41
N PRO A 458 23.97 -8.76 -6.35
CA PRO A 458 24.67 -8.32 -7.57
C PRO A 458 25.10 -9.50 -8.46
N LYS A 459 25.54 -10.61 -7.86
CA LYS A 459 25.94 -11.83 -8.59
C LYS A 459 24.77 -12.46 -9.33
N LEU A 460 23.62 -12.63 -8.66
CA LEU A 460 22.39 -13.13 -9.27
C LEU A 460 21.90 -12.24 -10.43
N MET A 461 22.19 -10.94 -10.39
CA MET A 461 21.87 -10.03 -11.49
C MET A 461 22.75 -10.30 -12.72
N ALA A 462 24.07 -10.38 -12.55
CA ALA A 462 25.00 -10.63 -13.66
C ALA A 462 24.77 -12.00 -14.33
N GLU A 463 24.54 -13.05 -13.53
CA GLU A 463 24.19 -14.39 -14.03
C GLU A 463 22.93 -14.40 -14.91
N LEU A 464 21.87 -13.71 -14.46
CA LEU A 464 20.61 -13.61 -15.22
C LEU A 464 20.79 -12.77 -16.49
N TRP A 465 21.73 -11.83 -16.52
CA TRP A 465 22.10 -11.10 -17.73
C TRP A 465 22.83 -11.97 -18.75
N ALA A 466 23.80 -12.80 -18.32
CA ALA A 466 24.48 -13.74 -19.21
C ALA A 466 23.49 -14.73 -19.84
N ILE A 467 22.56 -15.27 -19.04
CA ILE A 467 21.47 -16.13 -19.53
C ILE A 467 20.54 -15.36 -20.50
N LEU A 468 20.19 -14.09 -20.22
CA LEU A 468 19.39 -13.28 -21.13
C LEU A 468 20.07 -13.08 -22.48
N VAL A 469 21.36 -12.77 -22.52
CA VAL A 469 22.11 -12.55 -23.77
C VAL A 469 22.20 -13.86 -24.57
N ALA A 470 22.49 -15.00 -23.92
CA ALA A 470 22.46 -16.30 -24.58
C ALA A 470 21.08 -16.62 -25.20
N LEU A 471 19.98 -16.35 -24.48
CA LEU A 471 18.61 -16.52 -24.98
C LEU A 471 18.20 -15.51 -26.06
N LYS A 472 18.85 -14.33 -26.09
CA LYS A 472 18.68 -13.35 -27.16
C LYS A 472 19.31 -13.86 -28.45
N LEU A 473 20.53 -14.40 -28.40
CA LEU A 473 21.29 -14.85 -29.59
C LEU A 473 20.74 -16.12 -30.26
N LEU A 474 20.07 -17.02 -29.53
CA LEU A 474 19.52 -18.26 -30.10
C LEU A 474 18.49 -18.00 -31.23
N PRO A 475 18.51 -18.75 -32.35
CA PRO A 475 17.50 -18.65 -33.40
C PRO A 475 16.12 -19.20 -32.96
N TYR A 476 15.09 -18.95 -33.76
CA TYR A 476 13.71 -19.38 -33.46
C TYR A 476 13.59 -20.92 -33.44
N ALA A 477 12.75 -21.43 -32.53
CA ALA A 477 12.49 -22.86 -32.27
C ALA A 477 13.70 -23.71 -31.82
N ALA A 478 14.86 -23.11 -31.58
CA ALA A 478 16.08 -23.80 -31.18
C ALA A 478 15.96 -24.56 -29.84
N THR A 479 16.74 -25.63 -29.72
CA THR A 479 16.93 -26.41 -28.49
C THR A 479 18.29 -26.08 -27.90
N ALA A 480 18.35 -25.75 -26.60
CA ALA A 480 19.58 -25.30 -25.96
C ALA A 480 19.75 -25.90 -24.55
N THR A 481 20.96 -26.37 -24.24
CA THR A 481 21.36 -26.72 -22.87
C THR A 481 22.25 -25.61 -22.32
N ILE A 482 21.72 -24.81 -21.39
CA ILE A 482 22.45 -23.74 -20.71
C ILE A 482 23.06 -24.28 -19.41
N LYS A 483 24.37 -24.15 -19.30
CA LYS A 483 25.24 -24.57 -18.19
C LYS A 483 25.69 -23.33 -17.40
N THR A 484 25.37 -23.27 -16.11
CA THR A 484 25.78 -22.21 -15.17
C THR A 484 26.06 -22.84 -13.79
N ASP A 485 26.97 -22.26 -13.00
CA ASP A 485 27.17 -22.67 -11.60
C ASP A 485 26.00 -22.22 -10.68
N SER A 486 25.25 -21.20 -11.10
CA SER A 486 24.27 -20.49 -10.31
C SER A 486 22.94 -21.23 -10.25
N GLN A 487 22.89 -22.19 -9.32
CA GLN A 487 21.63 -22.81 -8.88
C GLN A 487 20.58 -21.77 -8.44
N ALA A 488 21.01 -20.57 -8.02
CA ALA A 488 20.12 -19.47 -7.69
C ALA A 488 19.40 -18.90 -8.93
N SER A 489 20.12 -18.73 -10.06
CA SER A 489 19.55 -18.30 -11.34
C SER A 489 18.59 -19.34 -11.91
N ILE A 490 19.03 -20.61 -11.97
CA ILE A 490 18.19 -21.73 -12.41
C ILE A 490 16.92 -21.81 -11.54
N GLY A 491 17.08 -21.70 -10.22
CA GLY A 491 15.99 -21.70 -9.26
C GLY A 491 15.03 -20.52 -9.44
N ALA A 492 15.54 -19.31 -9.68
CA ALA A 492 14.73 -18.12 -9.94
C ALA A 492 13.90 -18.29 -11.22
N ILE A 493 14.52 -18.64 -12.35
CA ILE A 493 13.84 -18.81 -13.64
C ILE A 493 12.76 -19.90 -13.57
N LYS A 494 13.11 -21.12 -13.13
CA LYS A 494 12.15 -22.24 -13.05
C LYS A 494 10.97 -21.92 -12.13
N ASN A 495 11.20 -21.25 -11.00
CA ASN A 495 10.11 -20.82 -10.12
C ASN A 495 9.30 -19.63 -10.66
N PHE A 496 9.91 -18.68 -11.38
CA PHE A 496 9.20 -17.54 -11.96
C PHE A 496 8.24 -17.99 -13.06
N ILE A 497 8.65 -18.98 -13.87
CA ILE A 497 7.80 -19.63 -14.89
C ILE A 497 6.67 -20.44 -14.25
N ALA A 498 6.96 -21.23 -13.20
CA ALA A 498 5.99 -22.12 -12.56
C ALA A 498 4.96 -21.41 -11.65
N ASN A 499 5.29 -20.26 -11.06
CA ASN A 499 4.35 -19.50 -10.26
C ASN A 499 3.37 -18.74 -11.16
N LYS A 500 2.05 -18.89 -10.92
CA LYS A 500 1.02 -18.04 -11.55
C LYS A 500 1.39 -16.56 -11.33
N LYS A 501 1.38 -15.77 -12.43
CA LYS A 501 2.15 -14.53 -12.64
C LYS A 501 2.15 -13.47 -11.52
N ASN A 502 1.29 -13.51 -10.52
CA ASN A 502 1.02 -12.38 -9.62
C ASN A 502 1.92 -12.39 -8.37
N ASN A 503 2.26 -13.55 -7.80
CA ASN A 503 3.10 -13.64 -6.59
C ASN A 503 4.60 -13.52 -6.86
N ALA A 504 5.07 -13.80 -8.07
CA ALA A 504 6.50 -13.80 -8.42
C ALA A 504 7.14 -12.41 -8.21
N TRP A 505 6.47 -11.34 -8.69
CA TRP A 505 6.89 -9.94 -8.58
C TRP A 505 7.00 -9.41 -7.14
N LYS A 506 6.41 -10.08 -6.16
CA LYS A 506 6.53 -9.74 -4.72
C LYS A 506 7.68 -10.46 -4.02
N LYS A 507 8.29 -11.48 -4.66
CA LYS A 507 9.19 -12.45 -4.01
C LYS A 507 10.60 -12.49 -4.62
N TYR A 508 10.72 -12.42 -5.94
CA TYR A 508 12.02 -12.52 -6.62
C TYR A 508 12.63 -11.15 -6.90
N GLN A 509 13.95 -11.05 -6.77
CA GLN A 509 14.73 -9.92 -7.26
C GLN A 509 14.86 -10.00 -8.79
N ASN A 510 15.19 -8.89 -9.44
CA ASN A 510 15.26 -8.74 -10.89
C ASN A 510 14.00 -9.26 -11.64
N PRO A 511 12.76 -8.96 -11.19
CA PRO A 511 11.55 -9.52 -11.80
C PRO A 511 11.24 -9.02 -13.21
N PHE A 512 11.75 -7.85 -13.65
CA PHE A 512 11.68 -7.45 -15.06
C PHE A 512 12.60 -8.33 -15.92
N LEU A 513 13.86 -8.53 -15.51
CA LEU A 513 14.82 -9.42 -16.19
C LEU A 513 14.28 -10.86 -16.33
N LEU A 514 13.70 -11.41 -15.25
CA LEU A 514 13.05 -12.73 -15.27
C LEU A 514 11.81 -12.78 -16.19
N GLN A 515 11.07 -11.67 -16.35
CA GLN A 515 9.96 -11.58 -17.30
C GLN A 515 10.46 -11.51 -18.76
N VAL A 516 11.55 -10.78 -19.07
CA VAL A 516 12.15 -10.77 -20.42
C VAL A 516 12.65 -12.15 -20.81
N ILE A 517 13.39 -12.84 -19.92
CA ILE A 517 13.82 -14.23 -20.10
C ILE A 517 12.61 -15.14 -20.40
N THR A 518 11.54 -15.01 -19.62
CA THR A 518 10.31 -15.82 -19.78
C THR A 518 9.58 -15.53 -21.09
N ASP A 519 9.52 -14.27 -21.53
CA ASP A 519 8.79 -13.88 -22.73
C ASP A 519 9.60 -14.10 -24.02
N LEU A 520 10.93 -13.93 -24.00
CA LEU A 520 11.82 -14.34 -25.11
C LEU A 520 11.77 -15.85 -25.33
N THR A 521 11.92 -16.67 -24.27
CA THR A 521 11.82 -18.13 -24.35
C THR A 521 10.53 -18.57 -25.04
N LYS A 522 9.42 -17.87 -24.78
CA LYS A 522 8.10 -18.16 -25.39
C LYS A 522 7.96 -17.60 -26.80
N LYS A 523 8.38 -16.36 -27.06
CA LYS A 523 8.25 -15.71 -28.38
C LYS A 523 9.20 -16.29 -29.43
N LYS A 524 10.40 -16.75 -29.04
CA LYS A 524 11.30 -17.54 -29.89
C LYS A 524 11.00 -19.06 -29.84
N ASN A 525 9.99 -19.51 -29.08
CA ASN A 525 9.60 -20.94 -28.94
C ASN A 525 10.75 -21.90 -28.57
N LEU A 526 11.64 -21.46 -27.67
CA LEU A 526 12.90 -22.14 -27.35
C LEU A 526 12.70 -23.34 -26.40
N LYS A 527 13.36 -24.47 -26.71
CA LYS A 527 13.42 -25.65 -25.84
C LYS A 527 14.68 -25.60 -24.98
N VAL A 528 14.61 -24.88 -23.86
CA VAL A 528 15.78 -24.61 -22.99
C VAL A 528 15.83 -25.57 -21.79
N ASN A 529 16.91 -26.36 -21.72
CA ASN A 529 17.30 -27.09 -20.51
C ASN A 529 18.32 -26.25 -19.70
N TYR A 530 18.19 -26.26 -18.37
CA TYR A 530 19.08 -25.54 -17.47
C TYR A 530 19.77 -26.53 -16.53
N VAL A 531 21.08 -26.69 -16.70
CA VAL A 531 21.96 -27.64 -16.02
C VAL A 531 22.90 -26.88 -15.09
N LYS A 532 23.09 -27.40 -13.87
CA LYS A 532 23.99 -26.80 -12.88
C LYS A 532 25.39 -27.41 -12.98
N VAL A 533 26.40 -26.58 -13.22
CA VAL A 533 27.82 -26.95 -13.15
C VAL A 533 28.31 -26.83 -11.69
N LYS A 534 29.45 -27.45 -11.38
CA LYS A 534 30.18 -27.19 -10.12
C LYS A 534 31.20 -26.08 -10.37
N ALA A 535 31.12 -24.99 -9.63
CA ALA A 535 32.15 -23.95 -9.61
C ALA A 535 33.53 -24.57 -9.32
N HIS A 536 34.55 -24.13 -10.06
CA HIS A 536 35.96 -24.54 -9.89
C HIS A 536 36.19 -26.07 -9.95
N ALA A 537 35.51 -26.77 -10.86
CA ALA A 537 35.60 -28.22 -11.02
C ALA A 537 36.45 -28.68 -12.22
N GLY A 538 37.25 -27.81 -12.86
CA GLY A 538 38.16 -28.17 -13.94
C GLY A 538 37.51 -28.37 -15.32
N THR A 539 36.27 -27.93 -15.52
CA THR A 539 35.63 -27.88 -16.84
C THR A 539 36.10 -26.62 -17.59
N ALA A 540 37.00 -26.80 -18.55
CA ALA A 540 37.70 -25.71 -19.23
C ALA A 540 36.76 -24.65 -19.85
N GLU A 541 35.59 -25.07 -20.34
CA GLU A 541 34.59 -24.21 -20.99
C GLU A 541 33.93 -23.26 -19.97
N ASN A 542 33.70 -23.72 -18.74
CA ASN A 542 33.17 -22.86 -17.66
C ASN A 542 34.26 -21.92 -17.12
N GLU A 543 35.53 -22.35 -17.11
CA GLU A 543 36.65 -21.50 -16.68
C GLU A 543 36.99 -20.45 -17.74
N PHE A 544 36.72 -20.73 -19.02
CA PHE A 544 36.75 -19.76 -20.11
C PHE A 544 35.58 -18.76 -20.01
N ALA A 545 34.36 -19.22 -19.67
CA ALA A 545 33.21 -18.35 -19.44
C ALA A 545 33.44 -17.35 -18.30
N ASP A 546 34.00 -17.79 -17.16
CA ASP A 546 34.40 -16.93 -16.02
C ASP A 546 35.43 -15.87 -16.44
N GLN A 547 36.44 -16.26 -17.24
CA GLN A 547 37.44 -15.33 -17.78
C GLN A 547 36.82 -14.28 -18.72
N LEU A 548 35.96 -14.69 -19.65
CA LEU A 548 35.24 -13.78 -20.55
C LEU A 548 34.30 -12.85 -19.77
N ALA A 549 33.58 -13.35 -18.77
CA ALA A 549 32.70 -12.54 -17.92
C ALA A 549 33.50 -11.47 -17.15
N LYS A 550 34.66 -11.83 -16.59
CA LYS A 550 35.59 -10.88 -15.93
C LYS A 550 36.15 -9.84 -16.90
N TRP A 551 36.50 -10.23 -18.12
CA TRP A 551 36.97 -9.31 -19.16
C TRP A 551 35.86 -8.35 -19.60
N GLY A 552 34.65 -8.86 -19.89
CA GLY A 552 33.50 -8.04 -20.27
C GLY A 552 33.11 -7.04 -19.17
N ALA A 553 33.12 -7.47 -17.91
CA ALA A 553 32.89 -6.59 -16.75
C ALA A 553 33.99 -5.53 -16.53
N SER A 554 35.09 -5.55 -17.29
CA SER A 554 36.13 -4.50 -17.29
C SER A 554 35.99 -3.49 -18.43
N GLN A 555 35.06 -3.70 -19.37
CA GLN A 555 34.71 -2.72 -20.39
C GLN A 555 33.71 -1.69 -19.84
N ASN A 556 33.76 -0.46 -20.35
CA ASN A 556 32.88 0.64 -19.93
C ASN A 556 31.53 0.67 -20.68
N GLU A 557 31.21 -0.34 -21.50
CA GLU A 557 29.92 -0.40 -22.20
C GLU A 557 28.78 -0.86 -21.28
N VAL A 558 27.66 -0.14 -21.31
CA VAL A 558 26.50 -0.40 -20.44
C VAL A 558 25.34 -0.97 -21.26
N ILE A 559 24.98 -2.21 -20.95
CA ILE A 559 23.80 -2.90 -21.48
C ILE A 559 22.60 -2.62 -20.56
N SER A 560 21.43 -2.32 -21.12
CA SER A 560 20.20 -2.07 -20.34
C SER A 560 18.95 -2.70 -20.94
N LEU A 561 17.94 -2.98 -20.12
CA LEU A 561 16.67 -3.56 -20.58
C LEU A 561 15.82 -2.51 -21.25
N ASN A 562 15.19 -2.86 -22.36
CA ASN A 562 14.06 -2.09 -22.85
C ASN A 562 12.82 -2.41 -21.99
N TYR A 563 12.47 -1.49 -21.09
CA TYR A 563 11.29 -1.64 -20.24
C TYR A 563 9.97 -1.39 -20.99
N ASP A 564 10.00 -0.73 -22.16
CA ASP A 564 8.80 -0.28 -22.88
C ASP A 564 8.04 -1.39 -23.62
N ILE A 565 8.66 -2.57 -23.79
CA ILE A 565 8.05 -3.76 -24.44
C ILE A 565 7.52 -4.79 -23.43
N LEU A 566 7.65 -4.52 -22.13
CA LEU A 566 7.28 -5.46 -21.08
C LEU A 566 5.75 -5.58 -20.97
N ASN A 567 5.23 -6.80 -21.01
CA ASN A 567 3.80 -7.08 -20.88
C ASN A 567 3.29 -6.82 -19.44
N ARG A 568 3.05 -5.54 -19.16
CA ARG A 568 2.59 -4.93 -17.91
C ARG A 568 1.79 -3.68 -18.25
N HIS A 569 0.92 -3.23 -17.34
CA HIS A 569 0.25 -1.94 -17.48
C HIS A 569 1.10 -0.78 -16.93
N VAL A 570 1.82 -1.00 -15.82
CA VAL A 570 2.54 0.06 -15.11
C VAL A 570 3.82 -0.48 -14.45
N HIS A 571 4.90 0.30 -14.57
CA HIS A 571 6.15 0.15 -13.81
C HIS A 571 6.21 1.21 -12.71
N HIS A 572 7.10 0.99 -11.74
CA HIS A 572 7.44 1.99 -10.73
C HIS A 572 8.85 2.52 -11.02
N ARG A 573 9.06 3.81 -10.74
CA ARG A 573 10.35 4.48 -10.76
C ARG A 573 10.70 4.93 -9.35
N TRP A 574 11.99 5.06 -9.05
CA TRP A 574 12.49 5.73 -7.86
C TRP A 574 13.47 6.81 -8.29
N ASN A 575 13.26 8.06 -7.83
CA ASN A 575 13.98 9.23 -8.35
C ASN A 575 14.02 9.25 -9.90
N TYR A 576 12.86 9.04 -10.54
CA TYR A 576 12.69 8.97 -12.01
C TYR A 576 13.41 7.82 -12.75
N GLN A 577 14.23 7.00 -12.09
CA GLN A 577 14.89 5.83 -12.68
C GLN A 577 14.09 4.53 -12.44
N ILE A 578 14.11 3.60 -13.40
CA ILE A 578 13.49 2.27 -13.24
C ILE A 578 14.49 1.36 -12.51
N VAL A 579 14.05 0.78 -11.39
CA VAL A 579 14.85 -0.13 -10.55
C VAL A 579 14.25 -1.53 -10.63
N ASP A 580 15.03 -2.51 -11.06
CA ASP A 580 14.56 -3.91 -11.18
C ASP A 580 14.56 -4.64 -9.84
N SER A 581 13.68 -4.21 -8.94
CA SER A 581 13.46 -4.83 -7.63
C SER A 581 12.00 -4.66 -7.21
N PRO A 582 11.44 -5.56 -6.39
CA PRO A 582 10.10 -5.35 -5.84
C PRO A 582 10.04 -4.05 -5.04
N ILE A 583 9.05 -3.19 -5.33
CA ILE A 583 8.81 -1.91 -4.63
C ILE A 583 8.86 -2.02 -3.09
N LYS A 584 8.46 -3.17 -2.54
CA LYS A 584 8.53 -3.52 -1.12
C LYS A 584 9.95 -3.45 -0.54
N GLU A 585 10.94 -3.90 -1.31
CA GLU A 585 12.36 -3.95 -0.93
C GLU A 585 13.04 -2.61 -1.17
N ILE A 586 12.64 -1.85 -2.20
CA ILE A 586 13.03 -0.44 -2.38
C ILE A 586 12.60 0.39 -1.16
N ILE A 587 11.32 0.31 -0.75
CA ILE A 587 10.79 1.01 0.43
C ILE A 587 11.53 0.59 1.71
N LYS A 588 11.76 -0.72 1.93
CA LYS A 588 12.57 -1.21 3.07
C LYS A 588 13.97 -0.62 3.09
N THR A 589 14.63 -0.57 1.94
CA THR A 589 16.03 -0.16 1.82
C THR A 589 16.15 1.34 2.04
N ASN A 590 15.29 2.14 1.40
CA ASN A 590 15.19 3.57 1.62
C ASN A 590 14.95 3.89 3.11
N ASN A 591 13.97 3.24 3.75
CA ASN A 591 13.67 3.47 5.16
C ASN A 591 14.82 3.01 6.09
N LYS A 592 15.49 1.89 5.78
CA LYS A 592 16.68 1.43 6.52
C LYS A 592 17.82 2.46 6.41
N VAL A 593 18.08 2.99 5.22
CA VAL A 593 19.09 4.02 4.98
C VAL A 593 18.71 5.31 5.71
N LYS A 594 17.45 5.76 5.60
CA LYS A 594 16.92 6.93 6.32
C LYS A 594 17.16 6.85 7.82
N HIS A 595 16.62 5.84 8.51
CA HIS A 595 16.77 5.68 9.96
C HIS A 595 18.25 5.51 10.38
N GLN A 596 19.09 4.90 9.55
CA GLN A 596 20.52 4.75 9.83
C GLN A 596 21.28 6.08 9.67
N THR A 597 20.95 6.89 8.66
CA THR A 597 21.55 8.21 8.43
C THR A 597 21.10 9.21 9.49
N GLU A 598 19.79 9.29 9.77
CA GLU A 598 19.21 10.10 10.86
C GLU A 598 19.78 9.74 12.25
N TRP A 599 20.27 8.52 12.44
CA TRP A 599 21.01 8.15 13.65
C TRP A 599 22.48 8.55 13.60
N ALA A 600 23.13 8.39 12.44
CA ALA A 600 24.55 8.66 12.27
C ALA A 600 24.91 10.16 12.34
N THR A 601 23.98 11.05 11.99
CA THR A 601 24.19 12.52 11.92
C THR A 601 23.84 13.28 13.20
N LEU A 602 23.28 12.64 14.23
CA LEU A 602 22.92 13.34 15.48
C LEU A 602 24.17 13.92 16.17
N ASN A 603 24.05 15.12 16.77
CA ASN A 603 25.14 15.81 17.48
C ASN A 603 25.82 14.99 18.61
N ARG A 604 25.16 13.91 19.06
CA ARG A 604 25.64 12.93 20.06
C ARG A 604 26.40 11.73 19.48
N THR A 605 26.12 11.36 18.23
CA THR A 605 26.74 10.22 17.54
C THR A 605 27.85 10.69 16.62
N ILE A 606 27.62 11.76 15.84
CA ILE A 606 28.57 12.29 14.86
C ILE A 606 29.96 12.59 15.46
N LYS A 607 30.01 13.01 16.75
CA LYS A 607 31.24 13.24 17.52
C LYS A 607 32.20 12.04 17.55
N TRP A 608 31.69 10.82 17.60
CA TRP A 608 32.51 9.59 17.60
C TRP A 608 32.31 8.75 16.33
N ASN A 609 31.21 8.92 15.60
CA ASN A 609 30.84 8.13 14.43
C ASN A 609 31.34 8.75 13.12
N ASN A 610 32.60 9.18 13.07
CA ASN A 610 33.16 9.83 11.88
C ASN A 610 33.48 8.84 10.73
N LYS A 611 33.83 9.37 9.55
CA LYS A 611 34.13 8.60 8.33
C LYS A 611 35.27 7.59 8.46
N HIS A 612 36.24 7.81 9.36
CA HIS A 612 37.36 6.90 9.60
C HIS A 612 36.96 5.77 10.54
N ILE A 613 36.35 6.11 11.68
CA ILE A 613 35.84 5.15 12.66
C ILE A 613 34.77 4.24 12.03
N GLN A 614 33.86 4.79 11.20
CA GLN A 614 32.89 4.01 10.41
C GLN A 614 33.56 2.96 9.50
N ARG A 615 34.66 3.32 8.84
CA ARG A 615 35.39 2.42 7.93
C ARG A 615 36.17 1.34 8.69
N GLU A 616 36.75 1.70 9.83
CA GLU A 616 37.58 0.84 10.67
C GLU A 616 36.73 -0.11 11.55
N THR A 617 35.46 0.22 11.83
CA THR A 617 34.51 -0.60 12.60
C THR A 617 33.96 -1.78 11.79
N ASN A 618 33.91 -2.98 12.38
CA ASN A 618 33.09 -4.09 11.93
C ASN A 618 31.70 -3.95 12.59
N TRP A 619 30.77 -3.34 11.87
CA TRP A 619 29.42 -3.10 12.34
C TRP A 619 28.62 -4.39 12.60
N GLN A 620 28.86 -5.47 11.85
CA GLN A 620 28.15 -6.75 12.04
C GLN A 620 28.48 -7.37 13.41
N LEU A 621 29.76 -7.39 13.79
CA LEU A 621 30.20 -7.89 15.11
C LEU A 621 29.84 -6.92 16.24
N SER A 622 29.94 -5.61 16.01
CA SER A 622 29.57 -4.59 16.99
C SER A 622 28.09 -4.72 17.39
N PHE A 623 27.17 -4.79 16.43
CA PHE A 623 25.74 -4.94 16.74
C PHE A 623 25.37 -6.35 17.25
N GLN A 624 26.13 -7.40 16.93
CA GLN A 624 25.98 -8.72 17.57
C GLN A 624 26.33 -8.65 19.07
N ILE A 625 27.40 -7.93 19.45
CA ILE A 625 27.76 -7.71 20.87
C ILE A 625 26.77 -6.80 21.59
N ILE A 626 26.40 -5.67 20.97
CA ILE A 626 25.50 -4.68 21.58
C ILE A 626 24.11 -5.27 21.91
N HIS A 627 23.62 -6.20 21.07
CA HIS A 627 22.34 -6.85 21.31
C HIS A 627 22.42 -8.17 22.08
N GLY A 628 23.56 -8.88 22.09
CA GLY A 628 23.71 -10.15 22.82
C GLY A 628 22.85 -11.26 22.20
N SER A 629 21.65 -11.49 22.74
CA SER A 629 20.66 -12.34 22.08
C SER A 629 20.07 -11.68 20.82
N LYS A 630 19.37 -12.45 19.97
CA LYS A 630 18.61 -11.87 18.84
C LYS A 630 17.39 -11.13 19.40
N ILE A 631 17.18 -9.89 18.96
CA ILE A 631 16.02 -9.05 19.36
C ILE A 631 14.67 -9.75 19.09
N THR A 632 14.62 -10.64 18.10
CA THR A 632 13.42 -11.42 17.72
C THR A 632 13.21 -12.70 18.54
N ASN A 633 14.02 -12.96 19.58
CA ASN A 633 13.82 -14.11 20.46
C ASN A 633 12.57 -13.89 21.33
N LEU A 634 11.73 -14.93 21.44
CA LEU A 634 10.54 -14.92 22.31
C LEU A 634 10.88 -15.06 23.81
N ILE A 635 12.15 -15.29 24.14
CA ILE A 635 12.68 -15.45 25.49
C ILE A 635 13.83 -14.46 25.68
N THR A 636 13.77 -13.68 26.75
CA THR A 636 14.78 -12.70 27.16
C THR A 636 15.06 -12.85 28.65
N SER A 637 16.33 -12.94 29.07
CA SER A 637 16.69 -12.90 30.48
C SER A 637 16.82 -11.45 30.99
N GLN A 638 16.69 -11.24 32.30
CA GLN A 638 16.95 -9.93 32.92
C GLN A 638 18.41 -9.47 32.71
N GLU A 639 19.34 -10.43 32.59
CA GLU A 639 20.75 -10.16 32.28
C GLU A 639 20.93 -9.64 30.85
N ASP A 640 20.34 -10.29 29.83
CA ASP A 640 20.37 -9.85 28.43
C ASP A 640 19.70 -8.47 28.27
N HIS A 641 18.57 -8.26 28.94
CA HIS A 641 17.93 -6.95 29.03
C HIS A 641 18.87 -5.89 29.61
N ASN A 642 19.50 -6.15 30.76
CA ASN A 642 20.39 -5.21 31.43
C ASN A 642 21.65 -4.90 30.59
N LYS A 643 22.28 -5.92 30.00
CA LYS A 643 23.44 -5.78 29.11
C LYS A 643 23.09 -4.95 27.87
N ARG A 644 22.01 -5.30 27.15
CA ARG A 644 21.55 -4.55 25.95
C ARG A 644 21.19 -3.10 26.29
N LYS A 645 20.50 -2.87 27.40
CA LYS A 645 20.14 -1.53 27.91
C LYS A 645 21.36 -0.68 28.24
N LEU A 646 22.40 -1.26 28.83
CA LEU A 646 23.68 -0.58 29.08
C LEU A 646 24.40 -0.24 27.77
N SER A 647 24.61 -1.24 26.91
CA SER A 647 25.32 -1.09 25.63
C SER A 647 24.66 -0.07 24.70
N ILE A 648 23.33 -0.12 24.55
CA ILE A 648 22.58 0.82 23.71
C ILE A 648 22.60 2.24 24.29
N LYS A 649 22.59 2.42 25.62
CA LYS A 649 22.77 3.74 26.23
C LYS A 649 24.16 4.29 25.96
N LEU A 650 25.19 3.49 26.22
CA LEU A 650 26.60 3.87 26.03
C LEU A 650 26.93 4.25 24.58
N LEU A 651 26.43 3.48 23.61
CA LEU A 651 26.52 3.80 22.18
C LEU A 651 25.90 5.18 21.83
N ASN A 652 24.79 5.55 22.49
CA ASN A 652 24.03 6.77 22.19
C ASN A 652 24.32 7.94 23.15
N ASP A 653 25.40 7.84 23.94
CA ASP A 653 25.80 8.80 25.00
C ASP A 653 24.79 8.92 26.17
N GLU A 654 23.75 8.07 26.21
CA GLU A 654 22.60 8.15 27.13
C GLU A 654 22.82 7.47 28.50
N LEU A 655 24.04 7.52 29.05
CA LEU A 655 24.29 7.12 30.43
C LEU A 655 23.74 8.16 31.43
N PRO A 656 23.30 7.74 32.63
CA PRO A 656 22.83 8.63 33.68
C PRO A 656 24.00 9.20 34.49
N THR A 657 24.86 9.98 33.86
CA THR A 657 26.03 10.60 34.52
C THR A 657 25.65 11.88 35.25
N LYS A 658 26.44 12.31 36.24
CA LYS A 658 26.24 13.54 37.02
C LYS A 658 25.95 14.77 36.14
N LYS A 659 26.66 14.95 35.01
CA LYS A 659 26.33 15.97 34.00
C LYS A 659 24.89 15.88 33.51
N ARG A 660 24.50 14.71 32.98
CA ARG A 660 23.18 14.46 32.39
C ARG A 660 22.05 14.36 33.43
N LEU A 661 22.38 14.24 34.71
CA LEU A 661 21.44 14.28 35.83
C LEU A 661 21.23 15.72 36.31
N HIS A 662 22.30 16.52 36.39
CA HIS A 662 22.25 17.98 36.60
C HIS A 662 21.44 18.68 35.49
N GLU A 663 21.78 18.44 34.21
CA GLU A 663 21.03 18.94 33.04
C GLU A 663 19.53 18.60 33.06
N ARG A 664 19.13 17.49 33.70
CA ARG A 664 17.73 17.02 33.73
C ARG A 664 16.97 17.38 35.01
N LYS A 665 17.66 17.58 36.13
CA LYS A 665 17.10 17.88 37.46
C LYS A 665 18.12 18.67 38.31
N PRO A 666 18.40 19.95 37.99
CA PRO A 666 19.44 20.73 38.67
C PRO A 666 19.13 20.98 40.16
N LEU A 667 17.85 20.94 40.55
CA LEU A 667 17.41 21.05 41.95
C LEU A 667 17.73 19.81 42.81
N ILE A 668 18.05 18.66 42.20
CA ILE A 668 18.42 17.42 42.91
C ILE A 668 19.92 17.11 42.74
N TYR A 669 20.46 17.40 41.57
CA TYR A 669 21.88 17.26 41.25
C TYR A 669 22.44 18.67 41.06
N THR A 670 22.89 19.28 42.15
CA THR A 670 23.35 20.67 42.21
C THR A 670 24.57 20.95 41.34
N ASP A 671 25.42 19.94 41.14
CA ASP A 671 26.64 20.00 40.34
C ASP A 671 26.71 18.87 39.29
N SER A 672 27.65 19.00 38.36
CA SER A 672 27.96 18.00 37.32
C SER A 672 29.27 17.24 37.54
N ILE A 673 29.88 17.34 38.73
CA ILE A 673 31.22 16.82 39.06
C ILE A 673 31.15 15.32 39.34
N CYS A 674 32.17 14.57 38.90
CA CYS A 674 32.28 13.14 39.13
C CYS A 674 32.59 12.79 40.58
N VAL A 675 31.70 12.03 41.21
CA VAL A 675 31.77 11.61 42.63
C VAL A 675 33.01 10.73 42.92
N SER A 676 33.60 10.12 41.90
CA SER A 676 34.77 9.23 42.05
C SER A 676 36.12 9.96 42.01
N CYS A 677 36.19 11.23 41.60
CA CYS A 677 37.44 11.99 41.56
C CYS A 677 37.34 13.41 42.13
N ASN A 678 36.12 13.97 42.21
CA ASN A 678 35.81 15.33 42.66
C ASN A 678 36.60 16.45 41.92
N LYS A 679 37.08 16.18 40.69
CA LYS A 679 38.01 17.05 39.93
C LYS A 679 37.56 17.38 38.51
N SER A 680 36.52 16.73 37.97
CA SER A 680 36.13 16.88 36.57
C SER A 680 34.64 16.63 36.38
N GLN A 681 34.06 17.21 35.32
CA GLN A 681 32.68 16.97 34.94
C GLN A 681 32.47 15.49 34.51
N GLU A 682 31.40 14.88 35.00
CA GLU A 682 31.09 13.49 34.70
C GLU A 682 30.24 13.36 33.43
N ASP A 683 30.90 13.22 32.29
CA ASP A 683 30.28 12.76 31.05
C ASP A 683 30.36 11.23 30.88
N SER A 684 29.79 10.70 29.79
CA SER A 684 29.71 9.26 29.53
C SER A 684 31.07 8.57 29.31
N LEU A 685 32.14 9.31 29.03
CA LEU A 685 33.49 8.78 28.93
C LEU A 685 34.27 8.92 30.24
N HIS A 686 34.08 10.02 30.97
CA HIS A 686 34.76 10.24 32.25
C HIS A 686 34.51 9.10 33.23
N VAL A 687 33.31 8.52 33.27
CA VAL A 687 32.99 7.31 34.07
C VAL A 687 33.95 6.14 33.81
N PHE A 688 34.53 6.03 32.61
CA PHE A 688 35.49 4.98 32.24
C PHE A 688 36.96 5.44 32.27
N THR A 689 37.26 6.74 32.15
CA THR A 689 38.66 7.25 32.14
C THR A 689 39.12 7.80 33.49
N CYS A 690 38.18 8.11 34.39
CA CYS A 690 38.41 8.46 35.80
C CYS A 690 39.32 7.42 36.49
N ASN A 691 40.20 7.90 37.37
CA ASN A 691 41.13 7.11 38.19
C ASN A 691 41.87 5.98 37.44
N GLY A 692 42.10 6.15 36.13
CA GLY A 692 42.81 5.19 35.29
C GLY A 692 42.02 3.96 34.85
N PHE A 693 40.70 3.85 35.14
CA PHE A 693 39.89 2.66 34.86
C PHE A 693 39.98 2.16 33.39
N ALA A 694 40.16 3.05 32.42
CA ALA A 694 40.30 2.70 31.01
C ALA A 694 41.55 1.83 30.74
N ASN A 695 42.63 2.00 31.50
CA ASN A 695 43.81 1.13 31.42
C ASN A 695 43.47 -0.28 31.94
N THR A 696 42.77 -0.37 33.07
CA THR A 696 42.30 -1.65 33.66
C THR A 696 41.36 -2.38 32.71
N LEU A 697 40.42 -1.66 32.08
CA LEU A 697 39.53 -2.21 31.07
C LEU A 697 40.27 -2.69 29.83
N ARG A 698 41.25 -1.91 29.33
CA ARG A 698 42.10 -2.30 28.18
C ARG A 698 42.91 -3.55 28.47
N ASN A 699 43.64 -3.56 29.58
CA ASN A 699 44.53 -4.66 29.93
C ASN A 699 43.70 -5.95 30.07
N GLY A 700 42.67 -5.95 30.91
CA GLY A 700 41.76 -7.10 31.06
C GLY A 700 40.89 -7.44 29.83
N PHE A 701 40.89 -6.63 28.77
CA PHE A 701 40.33 -7.00 27.45
C PHE A 701 41.39 -7.73 26.62
N MET A 702 42.62 -7.21 26.57
CA MET A 702 43.73 -7.86 25.88
C MET A 702 44.04 -9.22 26.52
N ASP A 703 44.12 -9.30 27.85
CA ASP A 703 44.44 -10.53 28.58
C ASP A 703 43.38 -11.62 28.33
N TYR A 704 42.10 -11.23 28.22
CA TYR A 704 41.02 -12.15 27.84
C TYR A 704 41.23 -12.73 26.44
N ILE A 705 41.52 -11.87 25.44
CA ILE A 705 41.78 -12.31 24.06
C ILE A 705 43.04 -13.19 23.99
N ILE A 706 44.12 -12.79 24.69
CA ILE A 706 45.39 -13.54 24.74
C ILE A 706 45.16 -14.92 25.35
N ASN A 707 44.43 -15.01 26.47
CA ASN A 707 44.13 -16.28 27.12
C ASN A 707 43.25 -17.16 26.24
N LYS A 708 42.18 -16.65 25.63
CA LYS A 708 41.33 -17.42 24.71
C LYS A 708 42.08 -17.91 23.46
N VAL A 709 43.00 -17.12 22.90
CA VAL A 709 43.88 -17.58 21.80
C VAL A 709 44.87 -18.64 22.29
N THR A 710 45.36 -18.52 23.53
CA THR A 710 46.27 -19.50 24.17
C THR A 710 45.55 -20.82 24.47
N GLU A 711 44.28 -20.80 24.87
CA GLU A 711 43.44 -22.00 25.01
C GLU A 711 43.27 -22.74 23.68
N ILE A 712 43.19 -22.01 22.56
CA ILE A 712 42.89 -22.57 21.23
C ILE A 712 44.14 -23.05 20.48
N LYS A 713 45.31 -22.42 20.67
CA LYS A 713 46.57 -22.74 19.94
C LYS A 713 47.80 -22.99 20.83
N GLY A 714 47.64 -23.03 22.15
CA GLY A 714 48.74 -23.21 23.10
C GLY A 714 49.65 -21.99 23.27
N ASN A 715 50.64 -22.11 24.15
CA ASN A 715 51.56 -21.02 24.49
C ASN A 715 52.43 -20.54 23.31
N THR A 716 52.62 -21.35 22.27
CA THR A 716 53.50 -21.05 21.11
C THR A 716 53.11 -19.79 20.34
N LYS A 717 51.83 -19.39 20.37
CA LYS A 717 51.34 -18.15 19.73
C LYS A 717 51.07 -17.01 20.72
N LYS A 718 51.28 -17.21 22.03
CA LYS A 718 50.95 -16.24 23.10
C LYS A 718 51.73 -14.92 22.95
N GLN A 719 53.04 -14.99 22.72
CA GLN A 719 53.87 -13.80 22.48
C GLN A 719 53.45 -13.06 21.19
N LEU A 720 53.15 -13.81 20.12
CA LEU A 720 52.72 -13.25 18.83
C LEU A 720 51.42 -12.45 18.97
N ILE A 721 50.37 -13.02 19.58
CA ILE A 721 49.11 -12.29 19.79
C ILE A 721 49.29 -11.11 20.74
N THR A 722 50.10 -11.25 21.80
CA THR A 722 50.40 -10.15 22.73
C THR A 722 51.04 -8.96 22.01
N ASN A 723 52.05 -9.21 21.17
CA ASN A 723 52.75 -8.15 20.44
C ASN A 723 51.84 -7.49 19.38
N VAL A 724 51.08 -8.29 18.63
CA VAL A 724 50.12 -7.80 17.62
C VAL A 724 48.99 -6.96 18.24
N LEU A 725 48.53 -7.30 19.45
CA LEU A 725 47.53 -6.52 20.18
C LEU A 725 48.12 -5.23 20.76
N LYS A 726 49.31 -5.27 21.37
CA LYS A 726 49.98 -4.09 21.94
C LYS A 726 50.36 -3.04 20.88
N THR A 727 50.76 -3.46 19.68
CA THR A 727 51.14 -2.54 18.58
C THR A 727 49.94 -2.02 17.76
N SER A 728 48.73 -2.57 17.95
CA SER A 728 47.55 -2.16 17.19
C SER A 728 47.03 -0.79 17.61
N ASN A 729 46.72 0.09 16.64
CA ASN A 729 46.25 1.45 16.92
C ASN A 729 44.97 1.51 17.77
N PHE A 730 44.07 0.52 17.63
CA PHE A 730 42.86 0.42 18.44
C PHE A 730 43.11 0.17 19.95
N ALA A 731 44.35 -0.11 20.37
CA ALA A 731 44.73 -0.23 21.79
C ALA A 731 44.99 1.14 22.46
N LYS A 732 45.12 2.22 21.67
CA LYS A 732 45.39 3.57 22.18
C LYS A 732 44.14 4.15 22.86
N ILE A 733 44.33 4.81 24.00
CA ILE A 733 43.25 5.42 24.80
C ILE A 733 43.26 6.92 24.53
N ASP A 734 42.30 7.40 23.75
CA ASP A 734 42.16 8.81 23.36
C ASP A 734 41.17 9.53 24.28
N VAL A 735 41.63 9.87 25.49
CA VAL A 735 40.80 10.45 26.57
C VAL A 735 40.18 11.80 26.16
N LEU A 736 40.91 12.60 25.37
CA LEU A 736 40.51 13.96 24.99
C LEU A 736 39.35 14.01 23.98
N ARG A 737 39.04 12.90 23.31
CA ARG A 737 38.02 12.79 22.25
C ARG A 737 36.63 13.28 22.64
N GLN A 738 36.27 13.15 23.90
CA GLN A 738 34.96 13.56 24.42
C GLN A 738 34.88 15.08 24.70
N ILE A 739 36.02 15.68 25.02
CA ILE A 739 36.16 17.07 25.50
C ILE A 739 36.35 18.02 24.32
N ARG A 740 37.09 17.61 23.28
CA ARG A 740 37.28 18.41 22.06
C ARG A 740 36.03 18.48 21.19
N ALA A 741 35.99 19.47 20.30
CA ALA A 741 35.02 19.58 19.22
C ALA A 741 35.11 18.38 18.25
N TYR A 742 34.11 18.21 17.37
CA TYR A 742 34.12 17.15 16.36
C TYR A 742 35.38 17.21 15.48
N ASN A 743 36.14 16.12 15.44
CA ASN A 743 37.31 15.97 14.57
C ASN A 743 37.08 14.87 13.52
N PHE A 744 37.11 15.26 12.25
CA PHE A 744 36.94 14.33 11.13
C PHE A 744 38.14 13.38 10.92
N GLN A 745 39.30 13.69 11.50
CA GLN A 745 40.53 12.88 11.41
C GLN A 745 40.67 11.80 12.50
N ASP A 746 39.79 11.77 13.51
CA ASP A 746 39.88 10.81 14.61
C ASP A 746 39.77 9.36 14.11
N LYS A 747 40.69 8.49 14.53
CA LYS A 747 40.75 7.07 14.13
C LYS A 747 40.24 6.15 15.23
N PHE A 748 39.98 4.89 14.90
CA PHE A 748 39.47 3.91 15.87
C PHE A 748 40.47 3.67 17.01
N SER A 749 39.95 3.65 18.25
CA SER A 749 40.68 3.67 19.52
C SER A 749 40.01 2.73 20.54
N PHE A 750 40.63 2.55 21.71
CA PHE A 750 40.05 1.73 22.77
C PHE A 750 38.77 2.34 23.35
N ILE A 751 38.60 3.66 23.23
CA ILE A 751 37.40 4.41 23.63
C ILE A 751 36.17 4.05 22.78
N ASP A 752 36.39 3.51 21.58
CA ASP A 752 35.35 3.00 20.70
C ASP A 752 35.01 1.53 21.03
N ILE A 753 35.99 0.75 21.54
CA ILE A 753 35.75 -0.60 22.09
C ILE A 753 34.91 -0.53 23.37
N ILE A 754 35.16 0.46 24.24
CA ILE A 754 34.31 0.72 25.43
C ILE A 754 32.85 0.97 25.01
N ARG A 755 32.60 1.62 23.85
CA ARG A 755 31.25 1.81 23.27
C ARG A 755 30.60 0.55 22.69
N GLY A 756 31.28 -0.60 22.73
CA GLY A 756 30.81 -1.85 22.13
C GLY A 756 31.11 -1.99 20.64
N LEU A 757 31.99 -1.17 20.07
CA LEU A 757 32.43 -1.27 18.68
C LEU A 757 33.63 -2.20 18.54
N ILE A 758 33.67 -2.99 17.47
CA ILE A 758 34.77 -3.92 17.18
C ILE A 758 35.55 -3.41 15.96
N PRO A 759 36.88 -3.25 16.01
CA PRO A 759 37.66 -2.87 14.84
C PRO A 759 37.87 -4.05 13.90
N LYS A 760 37.71 -3.83 12.59
CA LYS A 760 38.06 -4.79 11.53
C LYS A 760 39.52 -5.27 11.62
N GLN A 761 40.42 -4.45 12.19
CA GLN A 761 41.81 -4.84 12.44
C GLN A 761 41.94 -5.97 13.47
N LEU A 762 41.15 -5.97 14.56
CA LEU A 762 41.19 -7.05 15.57
C LEU A 762 40.80 -8.39 14.94
N GLN A 763 39.71 -8.41 14.16
CA GLN A 763 39.28 -9.61 13.44
C GLN A 763 40.36 -10.09 12.46
N LYS A 764 40.93 -9.19 11.64
CA LYS A 764 42.03 -9.52 10.72
C LYS A 764 43.28 -10.07 11.43
N ASN A 765 43.62 -9.53 12.59
CA ASN A 765 44.74 -10.00 13.41
C ASN A 765 44.48 -11.39 13.99
N LEU A 766 43.27 -11.66 14.50
CA LEU A 766 42.90 -13.00 14.98
C LEU A 766 42.84 -14.03 13.86
N THR A 767 42.28 -13.69 12.68
CA THR A 767 42.19 -14.60 11.53
C THR A 767 43.54 -15.00 10.90
N ARG A 768 44.65 -14.42 11.36
CA ARG A 768 46.03 -14.83 11.01
C ARG A 768 46.61 -15.90 11.95
N ILE A 769 45.90 -16.24 13.04
CA ILE A 769 46.38 -17.12 14.12
C ILE A 769 45.36 -18.24 14.40
N ILE A 770 44.07 -17.92 14.33
CA ILE A 770 42.93 -18.83 14.52
C ILE A 770 41.96 -18.70 13.34
N SER A 771 41.10 -19.68 13.11
CA SER A 771 40.15 -19.70 12.00
C SER A 771 39.09 -18.58 12.09
N LYS A 772 38.40 -18.29 10.97
CA LYS A 772 37.36 -17.26 10.90
C LYS A 772 36.19 -17.48 11.88
N THR A 773 35.88 -18.74 12.20
CA THR A 773 34.86 -19.14 13.18
C THR A 773 35.37 -18.97 14.62
N GLU A 774 36.56 -19.48 14.94
CA GLU A 774 37.22 -19.30 16.25
C GLU A 774 37.41 -17.80 16.58
N ALA A 775 37.88 -17.00 15.61
CA ALA A 775 38.06 -15.55 15.76
C ALA A 775 36.75 -14.82 16.04
N LYS A 776 35.67 -15.19 15.33
CA LYS A 776 34.34 -14.62 15.57
C LYS A 776 33.82 -14.99 16.95
N LYS A 777 33.94 -16.25 17.37
CA LYS A 777 33.53 -16.69 18.72
C LYS A 777 34.32 -15.96 19.81
N THR A 778 35.65 -15.91 19.71
CA THR A 778 36.54 -15.23 20.66
C THR A 778 36.19 -13.75 20.84
N ILE A 779 35.77 -13.06 19.77
CA ILE A 779 35.29 -11.67 19.84
C ILE A 779 33.91 -11.57 20.51
N LEU A 780 32.94 -12.44 20.17
CA LEU A 780 31.59 -12.38 20.74
C LEU A 780 31.59 -12.70 22.24
N ASP A 781 32.39 -13.68 22.66
CA ASP A 781 32.49 -14.13 24.05
C ASP A 781 33.09 -13.05 24.99
N THR A 782 33.71 -11.97 24.48
CA THR A 782 34.17 -10.83 25.32
C THR A 782 33.02 -10.12 26.03
N SER A 783 31.80 -10.18 25.47
CA SER A 783 30.57 -9.64 26.10
C SER A 783 30.10 -10.48 27.29
N SER A 784 30.56 -11.73 27.39
CA SER A 784 30.24 -12.70 28.42
C SER A 784 31.34 -12.75 29.48
N ARG A 785 31.68 -11.59 30.07
CA ARG A 785 32.64 -11.55 31.18
C ARG A 785 32.13 -12.37 32.38
N PRO A 786 33.03 -13.05 33.13
CA PRO A 786 32.66 -13.82 34.30
C PRO A 786 32.00 -12.97 35.39
N SER A 787 31.26 -13.64 36.28
CA SER A 787 30.79 -13.02 37.53
C SER A 787 31.98 -12.51 38.33
N VAL A 788 32.10 -11.18 38.45
CA VAL A 788 32.87 -10.58 39.54
C VAL A 788 32.07 -10.87 40.80
N ARG A 789 32.46 -11.94 41.50
CA ARG A 789 31.90 -12.35 42.79
C ARG A 789 31.87 -11.14 43.70
N SER A 790 30.76 -10.96 44.43
CA SER A 790 30.48 -9.70 45.12
C SER A 790 31.38 -9.46 46.34
N SER A 791 32.58 -8.94 46.11
CA SER A 791 33.44 -8.31 47.12
C SER A 791 32.83 -6.97 47.55
N ARG A 792 31.66 -7.04 48.21
CA ARG A 792 31.19 -5.97 49.09
C ARG A 792 32.19 -5.83 50.23
N PRO A 793 32.75 -4.65 50.48
CA PRO A 793 33.25 -4.33 51.81
C PRO A 793 32.07 -4.42 52.78
N SER A 794 32.15 -5.31 53.77
CA SER A 794 31.10 -5.52 54.76
C SER A 794 31.15 -4.40 55.82
N VAL A 795 30.52 -3.25 55.51
CA VAL A 795 30.42 -2.11 56.44
C VAL A 795 29.36 -2.39 57.51
N SER A 796 29.65 -3.36 58.38
CA SER A 796 28.78 -3.81 59.46
C SER A 796 29.57 -4.37 60.65
N SER A 797 30.63 -3.68 61.08
CA SER A 797 31.28 -3.80 62.40
C SER A 797 32.40 -2.75 62.60
N SER A 798 32.05 -1.50 62.94
CA SER A 798 32.98 -0.47 63.49
C SER A 798 32.25 0.80 63.98
N ARG A 799 31.16 0.66 64.76
CA ARG A 799 30.54 1.77 65.52
C ARG A 799 30.75 1.59 67.03
N ARG A 800 32.01 1.39 67.47
CA ARG A 800 32.38 1.22 68.89
C ARG A 800 33.88 1.39 69.18
N ALA A 801 34.46 2.51 68.74
CA ALA A 801 35.74 3.06 69.22
C ALA A 801 35.77 4.56 68.90
N ALA A 802 36.53 5.35 69.66
CA ALA A 802 36.65 6.81 69.55
C ALA A 802 35.36 7.63 69.83
N ARG A 803 34.89 7.60 71.08
CA ARG A 803 34.60 8.86 71.77
C ARG A 803 35.95 9.39 72.29
N ASN A 804 36.20 10.69 72.11
CA ASN A 804 36.56 11.63 73.18
C ASN A 804 36.91 13.02 72.60
N ASN A 805 36.79 14.05 73.44
CA ASN A 805 37.26 15.43 73.26
C ASN A 805 36.54 16.30 72.21
N ASP A 806 35.27 16.62 72.52
CA ASP A 806 34.84 17.95 72.99
C ASP A 806 34.91 19.24 72.11
N ILE A 807 33.70 19.83 71.99
CA ILE A 807 33.31 21.23 72.31
C ILE A 807 32.92 22.22 71.18
N SER A 808 31.63 22.61 71.27
CA SER A 808 30.95 23.88 70.88
C SER A 808 30.58 24.23 69.42
N GLU A 809 29.50 25.03 69.31
CA GLU A 809 28.99 25.86 68.18
C GLU A 809 28.50 25.19 66.86
N SER A 810 27.20 24.82 66.79
CA SER A 810 26.36 24.89 65.54
C SER A 810 24.87 24.49 65.68
N ASN A 811 24.33 24.22 66.88
CA ASN A 811 23.24 23.24 67.00
C ASN A 811 21.82 23.69 66.60
N ASP A 812 21.49 24.99 66.63
CA ASP A 812 20.13 25.47 66.31
C ASP A 812 19.85 25.60 64.80
N ASP A 813 20.86 25.91 63.98
CA ASP A 813 20.71 25.93 62.52
C ASP A 813 20.34 24.55 61.99
N ASN A 814 21.01 23.50 62.50
CA ASN A 814 20.71 22.11 62.13
C ASN A 814 19.26 21.73 62.47
N ARG A 815 18.75 22.14 63.65
CA ARG A 815 17.35 21.92 64.04
C ARG A 815 16.37 22.64 63.11
N THR A 816 16.68 23.89 62.76
CA THR A 816 15.88 24.73 61.87
C THR A 816 15.88 24.22 60.42
N ILE A 817 17.01 23.71 59.94
CA ILE A 817 17.15 23.08 58.63
C ILE A 817 16.37 21.76 58.57
N ILE A 818 16.44 20.93 59.61
CA ILE A 818 15.68 19.66 59.69
C ILE A 818 14.17 19.92 59.64
N LEU A 819 13.65 20.91 60.36
CA LEU A 819 12.23 21.27 60.30
C LEU A 819 11.81 21.72 58.89
N LYS A 820 12.60 22.61 58.25
CA LYS A 820 12.37 23.06 56.86
C LYS A 820 12.50 21.94 55.83
N ILE A 821 13.23 20.86 56.13
CA ILE A 821 13.29 19.64 55.31
C ILE A 821 12.01 18.81 55.51
N TYR A 822 11.51 18.63 56.73
CA TYR A 822 10.25 17.93 56.99
C TYR A 822 9.04 18.64 56.36
N GLU A 823 8.94 19.97 56.44
CA GLU A 823 7.89 20.72 55.73
C GLU A 823 7.93 20.49 54.21
N LYS A 824 9.13 20.51 53.61
CA LYS A 824 9.32 20.26 52.18
C LYS A 824 9.04 18.81 51.78
N LEU A 825 9.31 17.84 52.66
CA LEU A 825 8.98 16.44 52.44
C LEU A 825 7.46 16.22 52.49
N ASN A 826 6.78 16.76 53.51
CA ASN A 826 5.32 16.70 53.62
C ASN A 826 4.65 17.36 52.41
N LYS A 827 5.14 18.53 51.97
CA LYS A 827 4.64 19.22 50.78
C LYS A 827 4.90 18.42 49.49
N LEU A 828 6.07 17.81 49.34
CA LEU A 828 6.35 16.91 48.23
C LEU A 828 5.45 15.67 48.26
N GLU A 829 5.06 15.17 49.43
CA GLU A 829 4.17 14.02 49.57
C GLU A 829 2.71 14.37 49.19
N THR A 830 2.22 15.57 49.54
CA THR A 830 0.95 16.09 49.01
C THR A 830 1.02 16.34 47.49
N ASP A 831 2.10 16.95 46.99
CA ASP A 831 2.30 17.18 45.56
C ASP A 831 2.35 15.85 44.79
N PHE A 832 2.95 14.80 45.36
CA PHE A 832 2.92 13.43 44.80
C PHE A 832 1.54 12.77 44.88
N ALA A 833 0.73 13.07 45.90
CA ALA A 833 -0.64 12.57 46.01
C ALA A 833 -1.57 13.21 44.96
N ASP A 834 -1.46 14.52 44.74
CA ASP A 834 -2.26 15.21 43.73
C ASP A 834 -1.71 14.98 42.30
N MET A 835 -0.40 14.79 42.12
CA MET A 835 0.14 14.22 40.88
C MET A 835 -0.41 12.81 40.61
N LYS A 836 -0.57 11.95 41.62
CA LYS A 836 -1.23 10.64 41.45
C LYS A 836 -2.70 10.79 41.06
N LYS A 837 -3.47 11.69 41.69
CA LYS A 837 -4.86 11.98 41.28
C LYS A 837 -4.94 12.47 39.83
N GLY A 838 -4.10 13.43 39.46
CA GLY A 838 -4.02 13.96 38.09
C GLY A 838 -3.60 12.89 37.07
N GLN A 839 -2.70 11.98 37.47
CA GLN A 839 -2.28 10.85 36.64
C GLN A 839 -3.39 9.81 36.49
N SER A 840 -4.17 9.50 37.54
CA SER A 840 -5.36 8.65 37.41
C SER A 840 -6.46 9.31 36.58
N GLY A 841 -6.68 10.63 36.73
CA GLY A 841 -7.62 11.41 35.93
C GLY A 841 -7.27 11.36 34.44
N MET A 842 -6.02 11.67 34.09
CA MET A 842 -5.53 11.49 32.72
C MET A 842 -5.62 10.04 32.23
N GLU A 843 -5.46 9.03 33.10
CA GLU A 843 -5.58 7.62 32.69
C GLU A 843 -7.04 7.19 32.48
N THR A 844 -8.00 7.76 33.22
CA THR A 844 -9.43 7.65 32.90
C THR A 844 -9.80 8.41 31.63
N ASP A 845 -9.31 9.63 31.42
CA ASP A 845 -9.61 10.41 30.20
C ASP A 845 -8.99 9.77 28.95
N ILE A 846 -7.77 9.23 29.07
CA ILE A 846 -7.13 8.46 27.98
C ILE A 846 -7.87 7.13 27.73
N LYS A 847 -8.52 6.51 28.73
CA LYS A 847 -9.45 5.39 28.49
C LYS A 847 -10.71 5.88 27.77
N LYS A 848 -11.35 6.97 28.23
CA LYS A 848 -12.56 7.55 27.65
C LYS A 848 -12.38 7.91 26.18
N ILE A 849 -11.31 8.66 25.86
CA ILE A 849 -10.94 9.06 24.49
C ILE A 849 -10.62 7.83 23.62
N LYS A 850 -9.95 6.79 24.16
CA LYS A 850 -9.77 5.53 23.42
C LYS A 850 -11.08 4.82 23.13
N ASN A 851 -11.98 4.76 24.11
CA ASN A 851 -13.28 4.11 24.01
C ASN A 851 -14.17 4.81 22.96
N GLU A 852 -14.20 6.15 22.97
CA GLU A 852 -14.87 6.97 21.93
C GLU A 852 -14.25 6.77 20.54
N ILE A 853 -12.91 6.71 20.44
CA ILE A 853 -12.23 6.42 19.17
C ILE A 853 -12.56 5.01 18.66
N CYS A 854 -12.62 3.98 19.51
CA CYS A 854 -13.05 2.63 19.11
C CYS A 854 -14.47 2.62 18.56
N LEU A 855 -15.41 3.32 19.22
CA LEU A 855 -16.80 3.46 18.78
C LEU A 855 -16.91 4.14 17.41
N LEU A 856 -16.11 5.17 17.15
CA LEU A 856 -16.11 5.92 15.88
C LEU A 856 -15.36 5.21 14.74
N THR A 857 -14.39 4.36 15.04
CA THR A 857 -13.52 3.73 14.02
C THR A 857 -13.95 2.34 13.57
N ASN A 858 -14.98 1.75 14.18
CA ASN A 858 -15.50 0.41 13.84
C ASN A 858 -14.39 -0.66 13.96
N ASP A 859 -13.58 -0.55 15.02
CA ASP A 859 -12.32 -1.27 15.18
C ASP A 859 -12.52 -2.80 15.21
N LYS A 860 -11.73 -3.49 14.39
CA LYS A 860 -11.77 -4.94 14.27
C LYS A 860 -11.14 -5.63 15.47
N GLU A 861 -10.06 -5.08 16.06
CA GLU A 861 -9.37 -5.75 17.17
C GLU A 861 -10.23 -5.69 18.44
N PHE A 862 -10.78 -4.53 18.78
CA PHE A 862 -11.74 -4.36 19.89
C PHE A 862 -12.98 -5.27 19.75
N MET A 863 -13.59 -5.32 18.56
CA MET A 863 -14.72 -6.21 18.31
C MET A 863 -14.34 -7.70 18.42
N GLU A 864 -13.16 -8.08 17.94
CA GLU A 864 -12.69 -9.47 17.97
C GLU A 864 -12.29 -9.92 19.39
N ASP A 865 -11.82 -9.00 20.26
CA ASP A 865 -11.62 -9.24 21.70
C ASP A 865 -12.93 -9.49 22.44
N ILE A 866 -13.93 -8.60 22.31
CA ILE A 866 -15.27 -8.81 22.89
C ILE A 866 -15.85 -10.17 22.45
N ILE A 867 -15.71 -10.50 21.17
CA ILE A 867 -16.19 -11.77 20.61
C ILE A 867 -15.42 -12.98 21.15
N VAL A 868 -14.11 -12.88 21.39
CA VAL A 868 -13.30 -13.94 22.01
C VAL A 868 -13.71 -14.13 23.47
N SER A 869 -13.66 -13.07 24.27
CA SER A 869 -13.83 -13.14 25.72
C SER A 869 -15.27 -13.50 26.11
N ALA A 870 -16.27 -12.93 25.44
CA ALA A 870 -17.66 -13.35 25.65
C ALA A 870 -17.87 -14.82 25.26
N ALA A 871 -17.29 -15.28 24.15
CA ALA A 871 -17.41 -16.69 23.74
C ALA A 871 -16.76 -17.66 24.74
N GLU A 872 -15.63 -17.29 25.36
CA GLU A 872 -14.99 -18.10 26.40
C GLU A 872 -15.76 -18.12 27.73
N VAL A 873 -16.46 -17.04 28.09
CA VAL A 873 -17.37 -17.02 29.25
C VAL A 873 -18.61 -17.86 28.96
N ILE A 874 -19.25 -17.64 27.80
CA ILE A 874 -20.46 -18.36 27.38
C ILE A 874 -20.22 -19.87 27.34
N LEU A 875 -19.14 -20.33 26.70
CA LEU A 875 -18.85 -21.76 26.59
C LEU A 875 -18.58 -22.44 27.93
N LYS A 876 -18.03 -21.75 28.93
CA LYS A 876 -17.87 -22.31 30.29
C LYS A 876 -19.22 -22.58 30.97
N LEU A 877 -20.26 -21.80 30.63
CA LEU A 877 -21.59 -21.88 31.22
C LEU A 877 -22.54 -22.81 30.43
N ASN A 878 -22.60 -22.67 29.11
CA ASN A 878 -23.51 -23.44 28.25
C ASN A 878 -22.91 -23.73 26.86
N LEU A 879 -22.96 -25.00 26.43
CA LEU A 879 -22.46 -25.47 25.13
C LEU A 879 -23.41 -25.17 23.95
N TYR A 880 -24.69 -24.99 24.25
CA TYR A 880 -25.76 -24.63 23.30
C TYR A 880 -26.57 -23.46 23.89
N PRO A 881 -25.99 -22.25 23.92
CA PRO A 881 -26.59 -21.08 24.54
C PRO A 881 -27.73 -20.51 23.69
N SER A 882 -28.75 -19.97 24.38
CA SER A 882 -29.91 -19.35 23.72
C SER A 882 -29.57 -17.97 23.12
N PRO A 883 -30.35 -17.46 22.12
CA PRO A 883 -30.20 -16.10 21.58
C PRO A 883 -30.09 -15.00 22.63
N GLN A 884 -30.78 -15.17 23.77
CA GLN A 884 -30.78 -14.25 24.90
C GLN A 884 -29.55 -14.42 25.81
N GLU A 885 -29.04 -15.65 25.98
CA GLU A 885 -27.83 -15.93 26.75
C GLU A 885 -26.58 -15.32 26.11
N TYR A 886 -26.40 -15.45 24.79
CA TYR A 886 -25.32 -14.75 24.07
C TYR A 886 -25.32 -13.24 24.36
N LYS A 887 -26.51 -12.63 24.35
CA LYS A 887 -26.71 -11.20 24.52
C LYS A 887 -26.41 -10.77 25.96
N LYS A 888 -27.01 -11.43 26.96
CA LYS A 888 -26.77 -11.17 28.39
C LYS A 888 -25.29 -11.33 28.77
N SER A 889 -24.59 -12.32 28.21
CA SER A 889 -23.16 -12.51 28.47
C SER A 889 -22.26 -11.44 27.83
N CYS A 890 -22.61 -10.95 26.62
CA CYS A 890 -21.93 -9.78 26.05
C CYS A 890 -22.23 -8.50 26.83
N GLU A 891 -23.47 -8.30 27.27
CA GLU A 891 -23.88 -7.17 28.11
C GLU A 891 -23.09 -7.17 29.43
N ALA A 892 -23.02 -8.30 30.13
CA ALA A 892 -22.25 -8.44 31.36
C ALA A 892 -20.73 -8.18 31.14
N TYR A 893 -20.12 -8.72 30.07
CA TYR A 893 -18.70 -8.46 29.77
C TYR A 893 -18.43 -6.97 29.49
N ILE A 894 -19.28 -6.32 28.69
CA ILE A 894 -19.09 -4.91 28.33
C ILE A 894 -19.41 -3.99 29.51
N GLN A 895 -20.41 -4.32 30.34
CA GLN A 895 -20.62 -3.61 31.62
C GLN A 895 -19.42 -3.76 32.55
N GLN A 896 -18.87 -4.97 32.71
CA GLN A 896 -17.77 -5.26 33.63
C GLN A 896 -16.42 -4.64 33.23
N PHE A 897 -16.11 -4.57 31.94
CA PHE A 897 -14.78 -4.14 31.44
C PHE A 897 -14.81 -2.85 30.61
N HIS A 898 -15.98 -2.38 30.19
CA HIS A 898 -16.17 -1.25 29.26
C HIS A 898 -17.44 -0.44 29.59
N GLU A 899 -17.72 -0.20 30.88
CA GLU A 899 -18.98 0.42 31.35
C GLU A 899 -19.33 1.73 30.62
N ASP A 900 -18.35 2.62 30.40
CA ASP A 900 -18.49 3.85 29.60
C ASP A 900 -19.12 3.60 28.22
N ILE A 901 -18.69 2.51 27.55
CA ILE A 901 -19.13 2.14 26.22
C ILE A 901 -20.57 1.64 26.26
N TYR A 902 -20.92 0.77 27.23
CA TYR A 902 -22.29 0.31 27.41
C TYR A 902 -23.25 1.49 27.64
N ASN A 903 -22.88 2.40 28.55
CA ASN A 903 -23.65 3.60 28.87
C ASN A 903 -23.78 4.54 27.66
N SER A 904 -22.76 4.65 26.80
CA SER A 904 -22.81 5.46 25.58
C SER A 904 -23.81 4.96 24.52
N PHE A 905 -24.10 3.65 24.48
CA PHE A 905 -25.07 3.10 23.53
C PHE A 905 -26.53 3.38 23.91
N GLY A 906 -26.84 3.38 25.22
CA GLY A 906 -28.20 3.52 25.75
C GLY A 906 -29.21 2.60 25.02
N ARG A 907 -30.35 3.15 24.60
CA ARG A 907 -31.41 2.41 23.88
C ARG A 907 -30.96 1.81 22.52
N LYS A 908 -29.80 2.19 21.97
CA LYS A 908 -29.30 1.71 20.66
C LYS A 908 -28.48 0.42 20.74
N TRP A 909 -28.14 -0.04 21.95
CA TRP A 909 -27.31 -1.24 22.16
C TRP A 909 -27.84 -2.48 21.42
N ASN A 910 -29.15 -2.75 21.49
CA ASN A 910 -29.81 -3.88 20.82
C ASN A 910 -29.46 -3.94 19.31
N ILE A 911 -29.67 -2.82 18.62
CA ILE A 911 -29.45 -2.66 17.17
C ILE A 911 -27.97 -2.84 16.82
N TYR A 912 -27.06 -2.39 17.69
CA TYR A 912 -25.62 -2.57 17.51
C TYR A 912 -25.21 -4.05 17.68
N TYR A 913 -25.68 -4.69 18.75
CA TYR A 913 -25.41 -6.11 19.03
C TYR A 913 -25.90 -7.01 17.88
N GLU A 914 -27.15 -6.86 17.47
CA GLU A 914 -27.78 -7.64 16.39
C GLU A 914 -27.06 -7.42 15.05
N SER A 915 -26.73 -6.17 14.70
CA SER A 915 -26.15 -5.83 13.38
C SER A 915 -24.62 -5.96 13.28
N LYS A 916 -23.87 -6.12 14.38
CA LYS A 916 -22.39 -6.14 14.38
C LYS A 916 -21.72 -7.26 15.17
N ILE A 917 -22.37 -7.80 16.21
CA ILE A 917 -21.78 -8.78 17.16
C ILE A 917 -22.37 -10.18 16.96
N GLN A 918 -23.69 -10.31 17.00
CA GLN A 918 -24.43 -11.57 17.16
C GLN A 918 -23.98 -12.69 16.20
N SER A 919 -23.86 -12.40 14.90
CA SER A 919 -23.45 -13.38 13.88
C SER A 919 -22.01 -13.86 14.08
N LYS A 920 -21.07 -12.94 14.25
CA LYS A 920 -19.65 -13.24 14.47
C LYS A 920 -19.42 -14.01 15.77
N LEU A 921 -20.18 -13.69 16.83
CA LEU A 921 -20.15 -14.38 18.11
C LEU A 921 -20.64 -15.83 17.98
N SER A 922 -21.75 -16.05 17.27
CA SER A 922 -22.24 -17.40 16.95
C SER A 922 -21.21 -18.20 16.16
N ASP A 923 -20.56 -17.60 15.15
CA ASP A 923 -19.49 -18.25 14.39
C ASP A 923 -18.25 -18.56 15.23
N LYS A 924 -17.86 -17.66 16.16
CA LYS A 924 -16.74 -17.88 17.10
C LYS A 924 -17.01 -19.05 18.04
N ILE A 925 -18.20 -19.09 18.64
CA ILE A 925 -18.63 -20.15 19.56
C ILE A 925 -18.74 -21.48 18.82
N ARG A 926 -19.27 -21.50 17.59
CA ARG A 926 -19.28 -22.70 16.73
C ARG A 926 -17.86 -23.20 16.42
N SER A 927 -16.92 -22.28 16.19
CA SER A 927 -15.51 -22.60 15.95
C SER A 927 -14.80 -23.18 17.17
N GLN A 928 -14.93 -22.55 18.36
CA GLN A 928 -14.37 -23.06 19.61
C GLN A 928 -15.00 -24.40 20.03
N ARG A 929 -16.32 -24.58 19.85
CA ARG A 929 -17.00 -25.86 20.05
C ARG A 929 -16.47 -26.94 19.10
N GLY A 930 -16.20 -26.60 17.84
CA GLY A 930 -15.50 -27.46 16.88
C GLY A 930 -14.08 -27.82 17.33
N THR A 931 -13.32 -26.88 17.89
CA THR A 931 -11.99 -27.13 18.46
C THR A 931 -12.04 -28.09 19.66
N LEU A 932 -13.03 -27.94 20.55
CA LEU A 932 -13.19 -28.83 21.71
C LEU A 932 -13.61 -30.26 21.29
N CYS A 933 -14.51 -30.39 20.31
CA CYS A 933 -14.82 -31.68 19.67
C CYS A 933 -13.58 -32.30 18.99
N GLY A 934 -12.70 -31.46 18.43
CA GLY A 934 -11.37 -31.87 17.96
C GLY A 934 -10.52 -32.50 19.06
N LYS A 935 -10.37 -31.81 20.21
CA LYS A 935 -9.64 -32.33 21.38
C LYS A 935 -10.20 -33.66 21.89
N ILE A 936 -11.53 -33.77 22.02
CA ILE A 936 -12.21 -34.98 22.49
C ILE A 936 -11.94 -36.17 21.55
N ARG A 937 -12.05 -35.95 20.23
CA ARG A 937 -11.71 -36.97 19.22
C ARG A 937 -10.23 -37.38 19.28
N THR A 938 -9.31 -36.43 19.48
CA THR A 938 -7.87 -36.75 19.62
C THR A 938 -7.63 -37.59 20.87
N ALA A 939 -8.13 -37.16 22.04
CA ALA A 939 -7.98 -37.90 23.29
C ALA A 939 -8.59 -39.31 23.24
N MET A 940 -9.71 -39.49 22.51
CA MET A 940 -10.32 -40.79 22.24
C MET A 940 -9.36 -41.71 21.46
N TYR A 941 -8.79 -41.25 20.34
CA TYR A 941 -7.78 -42.01 19.61
C TYR A 941 -6.50 -42.26 20.45
N ASP A 942 -6.08 -41.28 21.26
CA ASP A 942 -4.92 -41.42 22.15
C ASP A 942 -5.17 -42.40 23.33
N VAL A 943 -6.42 -42.78 23.62
CA VAL A 943 -6.78 -43.71 24.70
C VAL A 943 -7.01 -45.13 24.18
N PHE A 944 -7.74 -45.30 23.08
CA PHE A 944 -7.89 -46.62 22.45
C PHE A 944 -6.66 -47.04 21.63
N GLY A 945 -5.83 -46.08 21.19
CA GLY A 945 -4.57 -46.31 20.50
C GLY A 945 -4.73 -47.24 19.29
N ASN A 946 -3.88 -48.26 19.22
CA ASN A 946 -3.87 -49.24 18.12
C ASN A 946 -5.16 -50.08 18.01
N GLN A 947 -6.04 -50.09 19.02
CA GLN A 947 -7.34 -50.79 18.95
C GLN A 947 -8.31 -50.07 18.00
N LEU A 948 -8.20 -48.74 17.86
CA LEU A 948 -9.11 -47.92 17.06
C LEU A 948 -8.43 -47.38 15.81
N ARG A 949 -8.60 -48.07 14.68
CA ARG A 949 -8.00 -47.68 13.38
C ARG A 949 -8.43 -46.25 12.98
N PRO A 950 -7.53 -45.37 12.50
CA PRO A 950 -7.92 -44.03 12.06
C PRO A 950 -8.81 -44.03 10.81
N ILE A 951 -9.84 -43.17 10.79
CA ILE A 951 -10.69 -42.90 9.61
C ILE A 951 -10.70 -41.41 9.24
N LYS A 952 -10.77 -41.10 7.94
CA LYS A 952 -10.80 -39.73 7.42
C LYS A 952 -12.19 -39.09 7.63
N SER A 953 -12.23 -37.85 8.11
CA SER A 953 -13.48 -37.09 8.37
C SER A 953 -14.29 -36.71 7.12
N ASN A 954 -13.82 -37.10 5.92
CA ASN A 954 -14.52 -36.95 4.65
C ASN A 954 -14.77 -38.29 3.93
N ALA A 955 -14.61 -39.43 4.61
CA ALA A 955 -15.02 -40.74 4.12
C ALA A 955 -16.53 -40.77 3.78
N LYS A 956 -16.93 -41.64 2.86
CA LYS A 956 -18.35 -41.87 2.49
C LYS A 956 -19.08 -42.60 3.61
N SER A 957 -20.41 -42.47 3.69
CA SER A 957 -21.21 -43.11 4.73
C SER A 957 -21.02 -44.63 4.80
N GLN A 958 -20.88 -45.32 3.66
CA GLN A 958 -20.58 -46.76 3.63
C GLN A 958 -19.16 -47.08 4.14
N GLU A 959 -18.17 -46.25 3.84
CA GLU A 959 -16.80 -46.40 4.33
C GLU A 959 -16.74 -46.22 5.86
N ILE A 960 -17.57 -45.31 6.40
CA ILE A 960 -17.78 -45.09 7.84
C ILE A 960 -18.49 -46.28 8.48
N LEU A 961 -19.60 -46.76 7.89
CA LEU A 961 -20.35 -47.92 8.39
C LEU A 961 -19.45 -49.16 8.46
N ASN A 962 -18.74 -49.48 7.37
CA ASN A 962 -17.81 -50.61 7.31
C ASN A 962 -16.69 -50.49 8.37
N TRP A 963 -16.20 -49.28 8.66
CA TRP A 963 -15.20 -49.02 9.71
C TRP A 963 -15.77 -49.20 11.13
N LYS A 964 -17.01 -48.78 11.38
CA LYS A 964 -17.66 -48.98 12.69
C LYS A 964 -18.02 -50.45 12.94
N GLN A 965 -18.35 -51.20 11.88
CA GLN A 965 -18.69 -52.61 11.95
C GLN A 965 -17.47 -53.52 12.19
N LEU A 966 -16.23 -53.00 12.12
CA LEU A 966 -15.01 -53.75 12.48
C LEU A 966 -15.07 -54.27 13.93
N PRO A 967 -14.67 -55.52 14.22
CA PRO A 967 -14.68 -56.07 15.57
C PRO A 967 -13.90 -55.23 16.59
N SER A 968 -12.78 -54.62 16.18
CA SER A 968 -12.00 -53.74 17.05
C SER A 968 -12.73 -52.44 17.40
N THR A 969 -13.45 -51.83 16.44
CA THR A 969 -14.26 -50.63 16.67
C THR A 969 -15.46 -50.95 17.56
N LYS A 970 -16.16 -52.07 17.32
CA LYS A 970 -17.23 -52.57 18.21
C LYS A 970 -16.74 -52.83 19.63
N SER A 971 -15.52 -53.39 19.79
CA SER A 971 -14.90 -53.58 21.11
C SER A 971 -14.59 -52.24 21.79
N CYS A 972 -14.04 -51.26 21.08
CA CYS A 972 -13.84 -49.91 21.61
C CYS A 972 -15.15 -49.22 22.02
N TYR A 973 -16.26 -49.46 21.29
CA TYR A 973 -17.58 -48.95 21.68
C TYR A 973 -18.06 -49.56 23.01
N LYS A 974 -18.11 -50.90 23.12
CA LYS A 974 -18.54 -51.56 24.36
C LYS A 974 -17.68 -51.15 25.57
N LYS A 975 -16.36 -50.97 25.37
CA LYS A 975 -15.39 -50.61 26.41
C LYS A 975 -15.44 -49.15 26.92
N ILE A 976 -16.31 -48.26 26.42
CA ILE A 976 -16.28 -46.83 26.79
C ILE A 976 -16.34 -46.62 28.32
N PHE A 977 -17.15 -47.41 29.03
CA PHE A 977 -17.33 -47.30 30.49
C PHE A 977 -16.69 -48.44 31.29
N ASP A 978 -16.03 -49.40 30.62
CA ASP A 978 -15.27 -50.45 31.29
C ASP A 978 -14.07 -49.85 32.04
N LYS A 979 -13.65 -50.53 33.12
CA LYS A 979 -12.38 -50.23 33.80
C LYS A 979 -11.21 -50.47 32.85
N SER A 980 -10.24 -49.57 32.88
CA SER A 980 -9.07 -49.57 32.00
C SER A 980 -7.79 -49.91 32.76
N ASP A 981 -6.78 -50.38 32.03
CA ASP A 981 -5.47 -50.82 32.56
C ASP A 981 -4.58 -49.66 33.05
N PHE A 982 -5.12 -48.44 33.17
CA PHE A 982 -4.39 -47.27 33.63
C PHE A 982 -4.30 -47.22 35.18
N PRO A 983 -3.21 -46.67 35.76
CA PRO A 983 -3.04 -46.63 37.22
C PRO A 983 -4.22 -45.97 37.96
N GLY A 984 -4.81 -46.71 38.90
CA GLY A 984 -6.02 -46.33 39.64
C GLY A 984 -7.32 -46.93 39.08
N ASN A 985 -7.24 -47.76 38.04
CA ASN A 985 -8.35 -48.47 37.39
C ASN A 985 -9.56 -47.57 36.99
N PRO A 986 -9.34 -46.36 36.42
CA PRO A 986 -10.43 -45.51 35.93
C PRO A 986 -11.10 -46.14 34.71
N THR A 987 -12.29 -45.66 34.35
CA THR A 987 -12.94 -46.06 33.09
C THR A 987 -12.23 -45.48 31.86
N TYR A 988 -12.37 -46.11 30.69
CA TYR A 988 -11.82 -45.56 29.43
C TYR A 988 -12.31 -44.12 29.17
N MET A 989 -13.58 -43.82 29.45
CA MET A 989 -14.13 -42.46 29.35
C MET A 989 -13.50 -41.49 30.35
N GLU A 990 -13.25 -41.87 31.60
CA GLU A 990 -12.56 -41.02 32.58
C GLU A 990 -11.14 -40.66 32.14
N VAL A 991 -10.41 -41.58 31.50
CA VAL A 991 -9.09 -41.28 30.94
C VAL A 991 -9.19 -40.29 29.77
N ILE A 992 -10.22 -40.41 28.91
CA ILE A 992 -10.49 -39.43 27.84
C ILE A 992 -10.80 -38.05 28.44
N LEU A 993 -11.70 -37.96 29.43
CA LEU A 993 -12.02 -36.70 30.11
C LEU A 993 -10.77 -36.08 30.76
N LYS A 994 -9.95 -36.89 31.45
CA LYS A 994 -8.70 -36.46 32.07
C LYS A 994 -7.72 -35.90 31.03
N LYS A 995 -7.55 -36.55 29.87
CA LYS A 995 -6.69 -36.03 28.77
C LYS A 995 -7.21 -34.72 28.15
N VAL A 996 -8.52 -34.49 28.09
CA VAL A 996 -9.09 -33.27 27.48
C VAL A 996 -9.00 -32.04 28.41
N TRP A 997 -9.09 -32.23 29.73
CA TRP A 997 -9.20 -31.13 30.71
C TRP A 997 -8.02 -30.96 31.69
N PHE A 998 -7.04 -31.87 31.73
CA PHE A 998 -5.82 -31.69 32.54
C PHE A 998 -4.91 -30.57 31.98
N PRO A 999 -4.22 -29.75 32.81
CA PRO A 999 -4.18 -29.75 34.28
C PRO A 999 -5.22 -28.82 34.94
N THR A 1000 -6.22 -28.36 34.19
CA THR A 1000 -7.27 -27.45 34.70
C THR A 1000 -8.35 -28.16 35.52
N SER A 1001 -9.20 -27.37 36.18
CA SER A 1001 -10.26 -27.81 37.09
C SER A 1001 -11.26 -28.79 36.47
N LYS A 1002 -11.92 -29.59 37.32
CA LYS A 1002 -12.95 -30.57 36.96
C LYS A 1002 -13.98 -29.96 35.98
N PRO A 1003 -14.26 -30.59 34.83
CA PRO A 1003 -15.18 -30.04 33.84
C PRO A 1003 -16.63 -29.98 34.35
N PRO A 1004 -17.46 -29.02 33.91
CA PRO A 1004 -18.88 -28.97 34.25
C PRO A 1004 -19.63 -30.20 33.73
N GLU A 1005 -20.69 -30.62 34.43
CA GLU A 1005 -21.49 -31.82 34.11
C GLU A 1005 -22.03 -31.82 32.67
N ARG A 1006 -22.51 -30.68 32.16
CA ARG A 1006 -22.94 -30.55 30.75
C ARG A 1006 -21.81 -30.81 29.75
N HIS A 1007 -20.55 -30.53 30.10
CA HIS A 1007 -19.39 -30.85 29.26
C HIS A 1007 -19.02 -32.33 29.34
N VAL A 1008 -19.21 -32.97 30.49
CA VAL A 1008 -19.06 -34.42 30.65
C VAL A 1008 -20.09 -35.15 29.79
N ALA A 1009 -21.38 -34.83 29.94
CA ALA A 1009 -22.46 -35.42 29.12
C ALA A 1009 -22.21 -35.24 27.60
N TRP A 1010 -21.76 -34.05 27.18
CA TRP A 1010 -21.46 -33.78 25.77
C TRP A 1010 -20.23 -34.52 25.25
N ALA A 1011 -19.18 -34.68 26.08
CA ALA A 1011 -18.02 -35.49 25.71
C ALA A 1011 -18.39 -36.98 25.57
N ILE A 1012 -19.20 -37.51 26.50
CA ILE A 1012 -19.75 -38.88 26.42
C ILE A 1012 -20.55 -39.04 25.13
N SER A 1013 -21.47 -38.12 24.85
CA SER A 1013 -22.29 -38.10 23.64
C SER A 1013 -21.45 -38.07 22.35
N ILE A 1014 -20.34 -37.32 22.32
CA ILE A 1014 -19.40 -37.32 21.17
C ILE A 1014 -18.76 -38.69 20.98
N VAL A 1015 -18.23 -39.30 22.05
CA VAL A 1015 -17.51 -40.58 21.97
C VAL A 1015 -18.46 -41.70 21.57
N GLN A 1016 -19.65 -41.78 22.18
CA GLN A 1016 -20.73 -42.69 21.77
C GLN A 1016 -21.08 -42.48 20.30
N THR A 1017 -21.43 -41.26 19.86
CA THR A 1017 -21.85 -40.98 18.47
C THR A 1017 -20.77 -41.32 17.43
N ILE A 1018 -19.48 -41.18 17.78
CA ILE A 1018 -18.35 -41.54 16.90
C ILE A 1018 -18.14 -43.06 16.80
N LEU A 1019 -18.44 -43.83 17.84
CA LEU A 1019 -18.15 -45.27 17.92
C LEU A 1019 -19.37 -46.17 17.71
N ASP A 1020 -20.59 -45.66 17.94
CA ASP A 1020 -21.88 -46.34 17.80
C ASP A 1020 -22.05 -47.01 16.41
N PRO A 1021 -22.18 -48.34 16.34
CA PRO A 1021 -22.15 -49.10 15.08
C PRO A 1021 -23.38 -48.92 14.19
N THR A 1022 -24.49 -48.36 14.72
CA THR A 1022 -25.73 -48.14 13.97
C THR A 1022 -25.65 -46.87 13.10
N ASN A 1023 -24.93 -45.84 13.59
CA ASN A 1023 -24.85 -44.53 12.96
C ASN A 1023 -23.79 -44.47 11.85
N GLY A 1024 -24.22 -44.41 10.59
CA GLY A 1024 -23.36 -44.29 9.40
C GLY A 1024 -22.61 -42.95 9.21
N ASN A 1025 -22.53 -42.09 10.23
CA ASN A 1025 -21.87 -40.79 10.18
C ASN A 1025 -20.86 -40.59 11.34
N ILE A 1026 -19.82 -39.80 11.09
CA ILE A 1026 -18.75 -39.43 12.06
C ILE A 1026 -18.63 -37.90 12.24
N LYS A 1027 -19.40 -37.12 11.48
CA LYS A 1027 -19.49 -35.67 11.60
C LYS A 1027 -20.58 -35.31 12.61
N ILE A 1028 -20.14 -34.86 13.79
CA ILE A 1028 -21.02 -34.31 14.82
C ILE A 1028 -21.67 -33.00 14.31
N SER A 1029 -22.95 -33.06 13.95
CA SER A 1029 -23.82 -31.89 13.83
C SER A 1029 -24.58 -31.65 15.14
N GLU A 1030 -25.25 -30.51 15.24
CA GLU A 1030 -26.15 -30.18 16.35
C GLU A 1030 -27.32 -31.18 16.43
N ASP A 1031 -27.88 -31.55 15.28
CA ASP A 1031 -29.01 -32.47 15.16
C ASP A 1031 -28.61 -33.90 15.55
N THR A 1032 -27.43 -34.38 15.12
CA THR A 1032 -26.94 -35.73 15.45
C THR A 1032 -26.66 -35.95 16.94
N ILE A 1033 -26.37 -34.89 17.70
CA ILE A 1033 -25.97 -35.00 19.10
C ILE A 1033 -27.05 -34.56 20.09
N LYS A 1034 -28.13 -33.90 19.63
CA LYS A 1034 -29.21 -33.40 20.50
C LYS A 1034 -29.82 -34.50 21.38
N TYR A 1035 -30.11 -35.66 20.80
CA TYR A 1035 -30.76 -36.79 21.49
C TYR A 1035 -29.81 -37.57 22.43
N PRO A 1036 -28.59 -37.98 22.02
CA PRO A 1036 -27.60 -38.51 22.97
C PRO A 1036 -27.25 -37.53 24.10
N LEU A 1037 -27.28 -36.22 23.85
CA LEU A 1037 -27.00 -35.20 24.85
C LEU A 1037 -28.11 -35.06 25.90
N SER A 1038 -29.39 -35.15 25.52
CA SER A 1038 -30.48 -35.10 26.51
C SER A 1038 -30.42 -36.31 27.46
N ILE A 1039 -30.27 -37.52 26.91
CA ILE A 1039 -30.14 -38.76 27.70
C ILE A 1039 -28.96 -38.66 28.66
N ASN A 1040 -27.76 -38.31 28.17
CA ASN A 1040 -26.58 -38.23 29.02
C ASN A 1040 -26.65 -37.08 30.05
N ILE A 1041 -27.42 -36.02 29.82
CA ILE A 1041 -27.68 -34.99 30.83
C ILE A 1041 -28.61 -35.52 31.93
N GLU A 1042 -29.62 -36.31 31.58
CA GLU A 1042 -30.55 -36.91 32.53
C GLU A 1042 -29.87 -38.00 33.37
N LYS A 1043 -29.08 -38.90 32.75
CA LYS A 1043 -28.28 -39.90 33.50
C LYS A 1043 -27.34 -39.25 34.53
N ILE A 1044 -26.69 -38.12 34.22
CA ILE A 1044 -25.85 -37.40 35.21
C ILE A 1044 -26.69 -36.79 36.34
N LYS A 1045 -27.83 -36.14 36.04
CA LYS A 1045 -28.71 -35.57 37.09
C LYS A 1045 -29.20 -36.64 38.05
N ASN A 1046 -29.61 -37.78 37.51
CA ASN A 1046 -30.18 -38.91 38.24
C ASN A 1046 -29.11 -39.76 38.95
N LYS A 1047 -27.82 -39.56 38.60
CA LYS A 1047 -26.66 -40.36 39.05
C LYS A 1047 -26.73 -41.84 38.62
N GLU A 1048 -27.34 -42.09 37.47
CA GLU A 1048 -27.41 -43.43 36.86
C GLU A 1048 -26.04 -43.93 36.40
N THR A 1049 -25.87 -45.26 36.36
CA THR A 1049 -24.69 -45.88 35.76
C THR A 1049 -24.70 -45.73 34.24
N PHE A 1050 -23.51 -45.52 33.67
CA PHE A 1050 -23.32 -45.46 32.22
C PHE A 1050 -23.05 -46.85 31.67
N GLU A 1051 -24.10 -47.51 31.22
CA GLU A 1051 -24.04 -48.81 30.56
C GLU A 1051 -24.42 -48.66 29.08
N ILE A 1052 -23.95 -49.60 28.25
CA ILE A 1052 -24.29 -49.69 26.83
C ILE A 1052 -25.17 -50.92 26.68
N GLU A 1053 -26.45 -50.68 26.42
CA GLU A 1053 -27.44 -51.72 26.16
C GLU A 1053 -26.95 -52.62 25.02
N SER A 1054 -26.75 -53.90 25.33
CA SER A 1054 -26.33 -54.90 24.35
C SER A 1054 -27.55 -55.50 23.69
N GLU A 1055 -27.75 -55.21 22.40
CA GLU A 1055 -28.72 -55.90 21.55
C GLU A 1055 -28.52 -57.42 21.67
N SER A 1056 -29.52 -58.11 22.21
CA SER A 1056 -29.65 -59.57 22.19
C SER A 1056 -30.17 -60.02 20.84
N GLU A 1057 -29.67 -61.13 20.32
CA GLU A 1057 -30.09 -61.67 19.03
C GLU A 1057 -31.54 -62.19 19.10
N SER A 1058 -32.43 -61.61 18.27
CA SER A 1058 -33.69 -62.22 17.88
C SER A 1058 -33.99 -61.91 16.41
N GLU A 1059 -34.45 -62.92 15.67
CA GLU A 1059 -34.73 -62.83 14.23
C GLU A 1059 -36.18 -62.37 13.94
N PRO A 1060 -36.54 -62.05 12.68
CA PRO A 1060 -37.42 -60.91 12.39
C PRO A 1060 -38.90 -61.24 12.22
N GLU A 1061 -39.77 -60.23 12.42
CA GLU A 1061 -41.06 -60.17 11.70
C GLU A 1061 -41.56 -58.73 11.41
N ASN A 1062 -41.93 -58.51 10.15
CA ASN A 1062 -42.92 -57.56 9.58
C ASN A 1062 -43.17 -56.16 10.20
N SER A 1063 -42.69 -55.11 9.51
CA SER A 1063 -43.50 -53.91 9.15
C SER A 1063 -42.84 -53.07 8.02
N PRO A 1064 -43.62 -52.40 7.13
CA PRO A 1064 -43.10 -51.82 5.88
C PRO A 1064 -42.53 -50.38 6.00
N PRO A 1065 -41.59 -49.97 5.12
CA PRO A 1065 -41.00 -48.64 5.13
C PRO A 1065 -41.80 -47.59 4.33
N PRO A 1066 -42.11 -46.40 4.88
CA PRO A 1066 -42.76 -45.32 4.14
C PRO A 1066 -41.74 -44.40 3.43
N SER A 1067 -41.85 -44.29 2.11
CA SER A 1067 -41.02 -43.42 1.25
C SER A 1067 -41.64 -42.03 1.01
N SER A 1068 -40.82 -41.09 0.53
CA SER A 1068 -41.19 -39.71 0.18
C SER A 1068 -42.23 -39.55 -0.94
N SER A 1069 -43.08 -38.52 -0.88
CA SER A 1069 -43.84 -38.00 -2.03
C SER A 1069 -44.12 -36.47 -1.91
N SER A 1070 -44.81 -35.87 -2.90
CA SER A 1070 -44.89 -34.41 -3.16
C SER A 1070 -46.35 -33.91 -3.35
N PRO A 1071 -46.64 -32.58 -3.46
CA PRO A 1071 -47.90 -32.01 -2.93
C PRO A 1071 -48.98 -31.56 -3.97
N LYS A 1072 -50.24 -31.36 -3.49
CA LYS A 1072 -51.12 -30.16 -3.73
C LYS A 1072 -52.61 -30.31 -3.29
N LYS A 1073 -53.12 -29.34 -2.48
CA LYS A 1073 -54.50 -28.71 -2.44
C LYS A 1073 -55.76 -29.64 -2.33
N ARG A 1074 -56.94 -29.27 -1.75
CA ARG A 1074 -57.69 -27.98 -1.76
C ARG A 1074 -58.97 -28.02 -0.84
N LYS A 1075 -59.25 -26.98 -0.03
CA LYS A 1075 -60.57 -26.60 0.62
C LYS A 1075 -61.24 -27.64 1.58
N SER A 1076 -62.24 -27.37 2.44
CA SER A 1076 -63.20 -26.24 2.65
C SER A 1076 -63.43 -25.90 4.16
N ALA A 1077 -64.27 -24.89 4.46
CA ALA A 1077 -64.75 -24.45 5.80
C ALA A 1077 -66.19 -25.03 6.09
N PRO A 1078 -67.03 -24.62 7.10
CA PRO A 1078 -67.03 -23.40 7.95
C PRO A 1078 -67.46 -23.55 9.45
N GLU A 1079 -67.55 -22.40 10.16
CA GLU A 1079 -68.46 -22.04 11.28
C GLU A 1079 -68.43 -22.84 12.62
N SER A 1080 -68.81 -22.29 13.80
CA SER A 1080 -69.10 -20.91 14.24
C SER A 1080 -68.82 -20.75 15.77
N ALA A 1081 -68.76 -19.51 16.29
CA ALA A 1081 -68.45 -19.20 17.70
C ALA A 1081 -69.73 -18.93 18.54
N PRO A 1082 -69.65 -18.85 19.89
CA PRO A 1082 -69.39 -17.53 20.50
C PRO A 1082 -68.60 -17.49 21.84
N THR A 1083 -67.73 -16.47 21.99
CA THR A 1083 -67.43 -15.58 23.16
C THR A 1083 -67.49 -16.06 24.64
N LEU A 1084 -66.77 -15.50 25.63
CA LEU A 1084 -66.19 -14.14 25.79
C LEU A 1084 -65.03 -14.14 26.84
N ASN A 1085 -64.00 -13.31 26.63
CA ASN A 1085 -63.04 -12.59 27.53
C ASN A 1085 -62.87 -12.96 29.03
N ASN A 1086 -61.73 -12.75 29.72
CA ASN A 1086 -60.42 -12.10 29.49
C ASN A 1086 -59.36 -12.85 30.36
N GLU A 1087 -58.02 -12.71 30.27
CA GLU A 1087 -57.13 -11.72 29.63
C GLU A 1087 -55.78 -12.38 29.21
N ASN A 1088 -54.96 -11.72 28.38
CA ASN A 1088 -53.83 -12.33 27.63
C ASN A 1088 -52.62 -12.74 28.50
N LEU A 1089 -52.08 -13.96 28.39
CA LEU A 1089 -51.13 -14.49 27.37
C LEU A 1089 -49.83 -13.67 27.19
N LEU A 1090 -48.60 -14.20 27.31
CA LEU A 1090 -47.96 -15.50 26.95
C LEU A 1090 -47.50 -15.66 25.49
N GLN A 1091 -46.20 -15.98 25.34
CA GLN A 1091 -45.61 -17.00 24.43
C GLN A 1091 -45.67 -16.72 22.90
N ASN A 1092 -44.55 -16.87 22.16
CA ASN A 1092 -43.98 -18.09 21.54
C ASN A 1092 -44.79 -18.57 20.29
N GLU A 1093 -44.24 -19.24 19.28
CA GLU A 1093 -42.83 -19.60 19.00
C GLU A 1093 -42.52 -19.66 17.49
N GLU A 1094 -41.23 -19.88 17.20
CA GLU A 1094 -40.60 -20.53 16.04
C GLU A 1094 -41.48 -21.15 14.92
N THR A 1095 -41.04 -21.15 13.65
CA THR A 1095 -40.05 -22.17 13.21
C THR A 1095 -39.27 -21.86 11.93
N ARG A 1096 -38.16 -22.61 11.77
CA ARG A 1096 -37.17 -22.55 10.66
C ARG A 1096 -37.76 -23.06 9.33
N ILE A 1097 -37.13 -22.82 8.17
CA ILE A 1097 -36.14 -23.73 7.52
C ILE A 1097 -35.45 -23.03 6.30
N VAL A 1098 -34.36 -23.61 5.78
CA VAL A 1098 -33.43 -23.14 4.71
C VAL A 1098 -33.20 -24.30 3.68
N PRO A 1099 -32.29 -24.29 2.65
CA PRO A 1099 -31.73 -23.28 1.72
C PRO A 1099 -31.63 -23.75 0.20
N SER A 1100 -30.95 -22.95 -0.66
CA SER A 1100 -29.93 -23.39 -1.69
C SER A 1100 -30.22 -23.58 -3.23
N LYS A 1101 -29.37 -22.89 -4.05
CA LYS A 1101 -28.67 -23.26 -5.36
C LYS A 1101 -29.24 -22.98 -6.79
N ARG A 1102 -28.53 -22.04 -7.49
CA ARG A 1102 -27.86 -22.07 -8.84
C ARG A 1102 -28.58 -22.39 -10.19
N LYS A 1103 -28.47 -21.42 -11.13
CA LYS A 1103 -28.49 -21.48 -12.64
C LYS A 1103 -29.86 -21.86 -13.29
N SER A 1104 -30.25 -21.47 -14.52
CA SER A 1104 -29.57 -20.91 -15.73
C SER A 1104 -30.43 -19.81 -16.46
N ALA A 1105 -29.99 -19.30 -17.62
CA ALA A 1105 -30.69 -18.36 -18.55
C ALA A 1105 -31.69 -19.12 -19.51
N PRO A 1106 -32.53 -18.50 -20.39
CA PRO A 1106 -32.40 -17.19 -21.11
C PRO A 1106 -33.68 -16.30 -21.26
N GLU A 1107 -33.59 -15.27 -22.13
CA GLU A 1107 -34.62 -14.35 -22.68
C GLU A 1107 -35.55 -15.05 -23.73
N PRO A 1108 -36.60 -14.44 -24.39
CA PRO A 1108 -36.94 -13.01 -24.60
C PRO A 1108 -38.46 -12.63 -24.58
N ALA A 1109 -38.82 -11.50 -25.24
CA ALA A 1109 -40.17 -10.88 -25.48
C ALA A 1109 -40.80 -10.16 -24.26
N SER A 1110 -41.21 -8.87 -24.32
CA SER A 1110 -42.32 -8.18 -25.03
C SER A 1110 -43.70 -8.40 -24.34
N ASP A 1111 -44.64 -7.44 -24.20
CA ASP A 1111 -44.90 -6.17 -24.89
C ASP A 1111 -45.70 -5.12 -24.05
N VAL A 1112 -45.63 -3.83 -24.45
CA VAL A 1112 -46.72 -2.81 -24.54
C VAL A 1112 -47.48 -2.19 -23.31
N ASN A 1113 -47.54 -0.84 -23.27
CA ASN A 1113 -48.54 0.11 -22.68
C ASN A 1113 -48.83 0.13 -21.14
N GLU A 1114 -49.37 1.20 -20.50
CA GLU A 1114 -49.47 2.63 -20.88
C GLU A 1114 -49.58 3.64 -19.70
N ASN A 1115 -49.48 4.92 -20.10
CA ASN A 1115 -49.81 6.20 -19.47
C ASN A 1115 -50.80 6.30 -18.26
N LEU A 1116 -50.33 7.04 -17.24
CA LEU A 1116 -50.95 8.21 -16.57
C LEU A 1116 -52.35 8.16 -15.89
N LEU A 1117 -52.32 8.53 -14.60
CA LEU A 1117 -53.26 9.39 -13.86
C LEU A 1117 -54.76 9.03 -13.77
N LYS A 1118 -55.22 8.82 -12.53
CA LYS A 1118 -56.37 9.57 -11.96
C LYS A 1118 -56.33 9.62 -10.43
N ASN A 1119 -56.73 10.76 -9.87
CA ASN A 1119 -56.84 11.01 -8.43
C ASN A 1119 -58.17 10.47 -7.88
N ARG A 1120 -58.22 10.20 -6.56
CA ARG A 1120 -59.32 10.69 -5.71
C ARG A 1120 -58.95 10.73 -4.23
N GLU A 1121 -59.58 11.65 -3.52
CA GLU A 1121 -59.39 11.96 -2.09
C GLU A 1121 -60.66 11.60 -1.30
N THR A 1122 -60.59 11.60 0.04
CA THR A 1122 -61.72 12.04 0.88
C THR A 1122 -61.31 12.53 2.28
N ARG A 1123 -61.53 13.84 2.55
CA ARG A 1123 -62.29 14.44 3.68
C ARG A 1123 -61.80 14.25 5.15
N THR A 1124 -62.07 15.14 6.13
CA THR A 1124 -62.85 16.42 6.28
C THR A 1124 -62.26 17.21 7.48
N VAL A 1125 -62.13 18.57 7.57
CA VAL A 1125 -63.04 19.74 7.34
C VAL A 1125 -64.06 19.91 8.48
N PRO A 1126 -64.51 21.13 8.93
CA PRO A 1126 -64.36 22.52 8.40
C PRO A 1126 -63.19 23.33 9.03
N SER A 1127 -63.12 24.67 9.26
CA SER A 1127 -64.01 25.88 9.29
C SER A 1127 -63.14 27.16 9.35
N LYS A 1128 -63.47 28.43 8.97
CA LYS A 1128 -64.56 29.13 8.23
C LYS A 1128 -64.13 30.61 7.92
N ARG A 1129 -64.30 31.13 6.68
CA ARG A 1129 -64.48 32.58 6.28
C ARG A 1129 -63.29 33.58 6.45
N LYS A 1130 -63.09 34.65 5.65
CA LYS A 1130 -63.74 35.15 4.39
C LYS A 1130 -62.85 36.14 3.57
N SER A 1131 -63.11 36.23 2.25
CA SER A 1131 -62.95 37.34 1.24
C SER A 1131 -62.58 38.77 1.70
N ALA A 1132 -61.87 39.66 0.97
CA ALA A 1132 -61.23 39.71 -0.38
C ALA A 1132 -60.10 40.82 -0.38
N SER A 1133 -59.60 41.54 -1.42
CA SER A 1133 -59.88 41.74 -2.88
C SER A 1133 -58.66 42.34 -3.66
N GLU A 1134 -58.83 42.70 -4.95
CA GLU A 1134 -57.97 43.61 -5.77
C GLU A 1134 -58.42 45.11 -5.61
N PRO A 1135 -57.78 46.17 -6.20
CA PRO A 1135 -56.73 46.22 -7.25
C PRO A 1135 -55.56 47.27 -7.12
N ALA A 1136 -54.53 47.09 -7.97
CA ALA A 1136 -53.73 48.05 -8.77
C ALA A 1136 -53.07 49.37 -8.24
N LEU A 1137 -51.99 49.75 -8.97
CA LEU A 1137 -51.30 51.06 -9.14
C LEU A 1137 -50.26 51.59 -8.11
N ASP A 1138 -49.03 51.74 -8.64
CA ASP A 1138 -48.05 52.84 -8.53
C ASP A 1138 -47.45 53.40 -7.22
N ALA A 1139 -46.31 54.09 -7.44
CA ALA A 1139 -45.66 55.15 -6.64
C ALA A 1139 -44.65 54.79 -5.50
N SER A 1140 -43.38 55.08 -5.80
CA SER A 1140 -42.35 55.76 -4.97
C SER A 1140 -41.89 55.27 -3.59
N ASN A 1141 -40.57 55.43 -3.37
CA ASN A 1141 -39.79 55.65 -2.13
C ASN A 1141 -40.61 56.08 -0.89
N ASP A 1142 -40.22 55.75 0.35
CA ASP A 1142 -38.85 55.90 0.89
C ASP A 1142 -38.66 55.12 2.22
N ARG A 1143 -37.41 54.82 2.60
CA ARG A 1143 -36.96 54.28 3.93
C ARG A 1143 -37.48 52.86 4.27
N GLU A 1144 -36.93 52.13 5.26
CA GLU A 1144 -35.91 52.44 6.28
C GLU A 1144 -34.98 51.23 6.50
N ILE A 1145 -33.74 51.43 6.99
CA ILE A 1145 -32.76 50.33 7.20
C ILE A 1145 -32.53 50.12 8.70
N GLU A 1146 -32.98 48.97 9.23
CA GLU A 1146 -32.59 48.53 10.57
C GLU A 1146 -31.11 48.12 10.60
N PHE A 1147 -30.35 48.64 11.56
CA PHE A 1147 -28.97 48.23 11.82
C PHE A 1147 -28.90 47.01 12.75
N PRO A 1148 -27.99 46.04 12.50
CA PRO A 1148 -27.81 44.89 13.40
C PRO A 1148 -27.21 45.31 14.75
N PRO A 1149 -27.41 44.53 15.83
CA PRO A 1149 -26.99 44.91 17.17
C PRO A 1149 -25.49 45.18 17.33
N LEU A 1150 -25.14 46.16 18.17
CA LEU A 1150 -23.75 46.57 18.47
C LEU A 1150 -22.83 45.42 18.94
N SER A 1151 -23.39 44.37 19.53
CA SER A 1151 -22.66 43.16 19.93
C SER A 1151 -22.13 42.35 18.74
N GLU A 1152 -22.82 42.37 17.61
CA GLU A 1152 -22.38 41.69 16.37
C GLU A 1152 -21.35 42.55 15.62
N ILE A 1153 -21.52 43.87 15.64
CA ILE A 1153 -20.55 44.84 15.10
C ILE A 1153 -19.20 44.74 15.84
N ARG A 1154 -19.20 44.68 17.19
CA ARG A 1154 -17.98 44.49 17.99
C ARG A 1154 -17.23 43.20 17.62
N LYS A 1155 -17.93 42.06 17.52
CA LYS A 1155 -17.30 40.79 17.11
C LYS A 1155 -16.65 40.87 15.73
N ARG A 1156 -17.30 41.51 14.75
CA ARG A 1156 -16.74 41.70 13.40
C ARG A 1156 -15.54 42.66 13.38
N ALA A 1157 -15.46 43.61 14.31
CA ALA A 1157 -14.30 44.48 14.49
C ALA A 1157 -13.10 43.73 15.11
N GLU A 1158 -13.32 42.98 16.19
CA GLU A 1158 -12.30 42.16 16.86
C GLU A 1158 -11.73 41.07 15.93
N GLU A 1159 -12.57 40.43 15.12
CA GLU A 1159 -12.14 39.42 14.14
C GLU A 1159 -11.37 40.05 12.94
N LYS A 1160 -11.64 41.31 12.58
CA LYS A 1160 -10.82 42.06 11.63
C LYS A 1160 -9.47 42.46 12.22
N ALA A 1161 -9.42 42.93 13.46
CA ALA A 1161 -8.18 43.30 14.14
C ALA A 1161 -7.23 42.09 14.25
N ARG A 1162 -7.75 40.93 14.66
CA ARG A 1162 -6.97 39.68 14.75
C ARG A 1162 -6.45 39.15 13.41
N LYS A 1163 -6.97 39.60 12.26
CA LYS A 1163 -6.43 39.23 10.94
C LYS A 1163 -5.26 40.12 10.54
N ARG A 1164 -5.36 41.45 10.74
CA ARG A 1164 -4.26 42.39 10.45
C ARG A 1164 -2.98 42.07 11.22
N ASN A 1165 -3.09 41.81 12.53
CA ASN A 1165 -1.95 41.37 13.35
C ASN A 1165 -1.37 39.99 12.95
N TYR A 1166 -2.01 39.24 12.05
CA TYR A 1166 -1.47 38.00 11.47
C TYR A 1166 -0.88 38.21 10.07
N GLU A 1167 -1.15 39.35 9.45
CA GLU A 1167 -0.65 39.75 8.12
C GLU A 1167 0.65 40.57 8.29
N GLU A 1168 0.68 41.55 9.21
CA GLU A 1168 1.89 42.36 9.55
C GLU A 1168 3.07 41.51 10.07
N ILE A 1169 2.80 40.40 10.77
CA ILE A 1169 3.84 39.45 11.24
C ILE A 1169 4.39 38.60 10.09
N PHE A 1170 3.63 38.40 9.01
CA PHE A 1170 4.06 37.60 7.86
C PHE A 1170 4.84 38.40 6.83
N GLU A 1171 4.65 39.72 6.76
CA GLU A 1171 5.41 40.60 5.87
C GLU A 1171 6.82 40.88 6.45
N SER A 1172 6.92 41.08 7.76
CA SER A 1172 8.20 41.33 8.46
C SER A 1172 9.18 40.13 8.54
N GLU A 1173 8.71 38.89 8.33
CA GLU A 1173 9.59 37.72 8.17
C GLU A 1173 10.13 37.56 6.72
N ASN A 1174 9.61 38.26 5.71
CA ASN A 1174 10.05 38.12 4.31
C ASN A 1174 11.11 39.13 3.86
N GLU A 1175 11.20 40.32 4.46
CA GLU A 1175 12.21 41.33 4.07
C GLU A 1175 13.65 40.91 4.43
N ASN A 1176 13.81 40.08 5.47
CA ASN A 1176 15.12 39.63 5.98
C ASN A 1176 15.83 38.57 5.10
N GLU A 1177 15.16 37.95 4.11
CA GLU A 1177 15.82 37.07 3.13
C GLU A 1177 16.30 37.82 1.86
N SER A 1178 15.99 39.11 1.70
CA SER A 1178 16.37 39.89 0.50
C SER A 1178 17.68 40.69 0.58
N GLU A 1179 18.29 40.87 1.76
CA GLU A 1179 19.51 41.68 1.93
C GLU A 1179 20.84 40.89 1.91
N ASN A 1180 20.82 39.57 1.67
CA ASN A 1180 22.03 38.72 1.76
C ASN A 1180 22.61 38.22 0.42
N GLU A 1181 22.10 38.68 -0.73
CA GLU A 1181 22.67 38.34 -2.07
C GLU A 1181 23.38 39.52 -2.77
N SER A 1182 23.58 40.66 -2.09
CA SER A 1182 24.19 41.88 -2.67
C SER A 1182 25.66 42.14 -2.28
N GLU A 1183 26.18 41.57 -1.18
CA GLU A 1183 27.55 41.86 -0.68
C GLU A 1183 28.61 40.80 -1.05
N ASN A 1184 28.74 40.39 -2.32
CA ASN A 1184 29.90 39.59 -2.76
C ASN A 1184 30.37 39.73 -4.22
N GLU A 1185 30.01 40.82 -4.92
CA GLU A 1185 30.59 41.18 -6.24
C GLU A 1185 31.40 42.50 -6.23
N SER A 1186 32.14 42.77 -5.15
CA SER A 1186 33.10 43.90 -5.14
C SER A 1186 34.27 43.77 -4.15
N LEU A 1187 35.25 42.91 -4.46
CA LEU A 1187 36.65 43.12 -4.02
C LEU A 1187 37.64 42.30 -4.86
N ILE A 1188 38.08 42.88 -5.98
CA ILE A 1188 39.25 42.42 -6.75
C ILE A 1188 40.41 43.39 -6.50
N ILE A 1189 41.35 42.99 -5.63
CA ILE A 1189 42.77 43.35 -5.64
C ILE A 1189 43.55 42.10 -5.21
#